data_AF-A0A3A0GCL4-F1
#
_entry.id   AF-A0A3A0GCL4-F1
#
_cell.length_a   1.000
_cell.length_b   1.000
_cell.length_c   1.000
_cell.angle_alpha   90.00
_cell.angle_beta   90.00
_cell.angle_gamma   90.00
#
_symmetry.space_group_name_H-M   'P 1'
#
loop_
_entity.id
_entity.type
_entity.pdbx_description
1 polymer ?
#
loop_
_entity_poly.entity_id
_entity_poly.type
_entity_poly.pdbx_seq_one_letter_code
_entity_poly.pdbx_strand_id
1 'polypeptide(L)'
;MIAGPRRRTAGGDRRRSPRNRVDVLVKGVAVALWPVVALVMATAGCRAATPPPAAAGRMVVSHPGVYRITARDLSRNLGWTGIDPATLTLRLRGRAQPLRVTTSRDGFTLAFYGTRNPGQDSAEHVYWIAPGTDAARAPSPVGPAVTPDRFAEAYRPAAADGSIVLTTVHAEVNAVYEPERGDGDPWLWRALPAPRTEVFTATVGALAAGPSRLRVALWGATEAPATPDHRVRITVNGRPAADDTWDGRTGHVVDAVLPDGVLRPGANAIAVDTPGVAGVAVDIPILDWIALDHPRPARADDGRLAFTAPLGPSVTLVGFSGVPAVWDVTDPAQPVAVDVEPGDGPAETEHTDRTPPHQLRTVPGHRYAAAVAGSARTPDRIEPATLAPDLRAPARGADWLAIGPADLLPALEPLAAHRRAQGLEATAVPLAAVFDQFGHGQAEPDGIRAFLRHAHAAWRPAPRYVVLVGDATFDPRGFTVPAAANRLPTFLIRTVFGGQTGSDVGFARLDGDLVPDLAIGRIPARSSSQVDVLVAKILAYESAGDADWRTRVLAVADGEEVSFEDDAERFLAAMARPYAGTVLTAPPDGGGMTDTVRDRLHEGVGVLAYFGHGSVNQWGKDRIFTVDDVPSLANAPRLPIVLNLTCLTGLFTHPTLDALAEAMLWDEDGGAVAALAPTSLTLAGDQRALAHALAQGLTDGRHARLGDAVLDAWRAVPTDAPGGRDVMQTFLLLGDPALQLP
;
A
#
# COMPACT_ATOMS: atom_id res chain seq x y z
N MET A 1 58.85 -4.29 55.46
CA MET A 1 59.63 -5.10 56.42
C MET A 1 59.65 -6.53 55.89
N ILE A 2 60.77 -6.96 55.28
CA ILE A 2 61.72 -8.00 55.76
C ILE A 2 61.07 -9.40 55.76
N ALA A 3 61.57 -10.48 55.15
CA ALA A 3 62.65 -10.82 54.23
C ALA A 3 62.43 -12.30 53.82
N GLY A 4 62.97 -12.76 52.69
CA GLY A 4 63.10 -14.21 52.37
C GLY A 4 64.15 -14.91 53.25
N PRO A 5 64.51 -16.21 53.05
CA PRO A 5 64.72 -16.81 51.71
C PRO A 5 64.46 -18.34 51.52
N ARG A 6 64.33 -18.72 50.22
CA ARG A 6 65.00 -19.81 49.45
C ARG A 6 64.95 -21.29 49.93
N ARG A 7 64.37 -22.19 49.10
CA ARG A 7 64.98 -23.14 48.11
C ARG A 7 65.23 -24.56 48.71
N ARG A 8 65.08 -25.72 48.05
CA ARG A 8 65.33 -26.16 46.65
C ARG A 8 64.60 -27.53 46.44
N THR A 9 63.72 -27.70 45.43
CA THR A 9 63.90 -28.29 44.07
C THR A 9 63.99 -29.82 43.95
N ALA A 10 63.01 -30.42 43.26
CA ALA A 10 63.11 -31.14 41.96
C ALA A 10 61.72 -31.75 41.64
N GLY A 11 61.12 -31.71 40.45
CA GLY A 11 61.49 -31.17 39.14
C GLY A 11 60.22 -30.88 38.31
N GLY A 12 60.41 -30.59 37.02
CA GLY A 12 59.43 -30.03 36.07
C GLY A 12 58.11 -30.81 35.93
N ASP A 13 57.06 -30.28 35.32
CA ASP A 13 56.95 -29.15 34.40
C ASP A 13 55.46 -28.72 34.31
N ARG A 14 55.23 -27.43 34.00
CA ARG A 14 54.01 -26.76 33.49
C ARG A 14 52.61 -27.05 34.07
N ARG A 15 52.21 -26.08 34.92
CA ARG A 15 50.89 -25.38 35.07
C ARG A 15 49.78 -25.73 34.05
N ARG A 16 48.60 -26.15 34.56
CA ARG A 16 47.35 -25.35 34.68
C ARG A 16 46.24 -26.19 35.33
N SER A 17 45.39 -25.53 36.09
CA SER A 17 44.24 -26.04 36.87
C SER A 17 43.26 -26.90 36.06
N PRO A 18 42.60 -27.91 36.66
CA PRO A 18 41.42 -28.51 36.06
C PRO A 18 40.20 -27.59 36.30
N ARG A 19 39.82 -26.84 35.26
CA ARG A 19 38.40 -26.55 35.02
C ARG A 19 37.87 -27.76 34.27
N ASN A 20 37.04 -28.59 34.90
CA ASN A 20 36.22 -29.55 34.17
C ASN A 20 35.09 -28.79 33.46
N ARG A 21 35.36 -28.37 32.23
CA ARG A 21 34.47 -28.70 31.10
C ARG A 21 34.85 -30.10 30.64
N VAL A 22 33.88 -30.98 30.45
CA VAL A 22 34.05 -32.11 29.53
C VAL A 22 33.32 -31.70 28.28
N ASP A 23 34.07 -31.64 27.19
CA ASP A 23 33.61 -31.44 25.84
C ASP A 23 34.47 -32.34 24.95
N VAL A 24 33.88 -32.76 23.82
CA VAL A 24 34.49 -33.38 22.63
C VAL A 24 35.04 -34.83 22.73
N LEU A 25 35.05 -35.69 21.68
CA LEU A 25 35.17 -35.44 20.24
C LEU A 25 34.76 -36.64 19.35
N VAL A 26 34.01 -36.33 18.30
CA VAL A 26 34.04 -36.75 16.87
C VAL A 26 35.03 -37.85 16.40
N LYS A 27 34.50 -38.76 15.56
CA LYS A 27 34.93 -39.23 14.20
C LYS A 27 34.21 -40.56 13.91
N GLY A 28 33.52 -40.84 12.80
CA GLY A 28 33.51 -40.31 11.44
C GLY A 28 33.71 -41.48 10.47
N VAL A 29 32.68 -41.90 9.72
CA VAL A 29 32.81 -42.53 8.38
C VAL A 29 31.54 -42.18 7.59
N ALA A 30 31.76 -41.48 6.48
CA ALA A 30 30.79 -41.25 5.42
C ALA A 30 30.60 -42.53 4.59
N VAL A 31 29.43 -42.69 3.96
CA VAL A 31 29.27 -42.84 2.50
C VAL A 31 27.79 -43.11 2.17
N ALA A 32 27.24 -42.21 1.35
CA ALA A 32 26.18 -42.37 0.36
C ALA A 32 24.79 -42.88 0.77
N LEU A 33 23.79 -41.99 0.72
CA LEU A 33 22.74 -42.00 -0.33
C LEU A 33 21.72 -40.87 -0.08
N TRP A 34 21.91 -39.76 -0.78
CA TRP A 34 20.87 -38.82 -1.26
C TRP A 34 20.96 -38.84 -2.80
N PRO A 35 19.95 -38.48 -3.62
CA PRO A 35 18.58 -38.07 -3.30
C PRO A 35 17.49 -38.63 -4.27
N VAL A 36 16.27 -38.86 -3.77
CA VAL A 36 15.02 -38.70 -4.56
C VAL A 36 13.99 -38.18 -3.56
N VAL A 37 13.23 -37.13 -3.91
CA VAL A 37 12.14 -36.43 -3.15
C VAL A 37 12.42 -34.94 -2.86
N ALA A 38 13.61 -34.40 -3.14
CA ALA A 38 13.84 -32.94 -3.22
C ALA A 38 13.91 -32.44 -4.68
N LEU A 39 12.97 -32.88 -5.54
CA LEU A 39 12.86 -32.43 -6.93
C LEU A 39 11.39 -32.42 -7.40
N VAL A 40 10.52 -31.64 -6.75
CA VAL A 40 9.27 -31.13 -7.38
C VAL A 40 8.88 -29.71 -6.91
N MET A 41 9.37 -29.20 -5.77
CA MET A 41 8.95 -27.87 -5.26
C MET A 41 9.97 -26.73 -5.43
N ALA A 42 10.94 -26.88 -6.33
CA ALA A 42 11.92 -25.83 -6.68
C ALA A 42 12.04 -25.60 -8.21
N THR A 43 11.01 -25.99 -8.96
CA THR A 43 10.85 -25.69 -10.40
C THR A 43 9.44 -25.20 -10.73
N ALA A 44 8.72 -24.63 -9.75
CA ALA A 44 7.77 -23.56 -10.07
C ALA A 44 8.61 -22.35 -10.47
N GLY A 45 9.22 -22.46 -11.65
CA GLY A 45 10.13 -21.46 -12.16
C GLY A 45 9.41 -20.12 -12.18
N CYS A 46 10.23 -19.08 -12.14
CA CYS A 46 10.00 -17.90 -12.95
C CYS A 46 9.64 -18.34 -14.38
N ARG A 47 8.40 -18.80 -14.61
CA ARG A 47 7.75 -18.53 -15.87
C ARG A 47 7.61 -17.02 -15.83
N ALA A 48 8.52 -16.35 -16.55
CA ALA A 48 8.31 -14.97 -16.92
C ALA A 48 6.83 -14.85 -17.28
N ALA A 49 6.10 -14.01 -16.55
CA ALA A 49 4.67 -13.80 -16.78
C ALA A 49 4.49 -13.68 -18.29
N THR A 50 3.75 -14.61 -18.90
CA THR A 50 3.59 -14.63 -20.34
C THR A 50 3.02 -13.26 -20.71
N PRO A 51 3.71 -12.48 -21.57
CA PRO A 51 3.23 -11.15 -21.91
C PRO A 51 1.79 -11.28 -22.43
N PRO A 52 0.90 -10.33 -22.10
CA PRO A 52 -0.44 -10.36 -22.64
C PRO A 52 -0.36 -10.42 -24.18
N PRO A 53 -1.22 -11.21 -24.84
CA PRO A 53 -1.19 -11.33 -26.29
C PRO A 53 -1.38 -9.96 -26.95
N ALA A 54 -0.80 -9.76 -28.14
CA ALA A 54 -0.81 -8.47 -28.85
C ALA A 54 -2.21 -7.90 -29.12
N ALA A 55 -3.26 -8.73 -29.07
CA ALA A 55 -4.66 -8.34 -29.06
C ALA A 55 -5.29 -8.65 -27.68
N ALA A 56 -4.99 -7.83 -26.68
CA ALA A 56 -5.59 -7.94 -25.35
C ALA A 56 -6.24 -6.61 -24.92
N GLY A 57 -7.40 -6.72 -24.27
CA GLY A 57 -8.11 -5.62 -23.65
C GLY A 57 -8.07 -5.73 -22.13
N ARG A 58 -8.12 -4.58 -21.46
CA ARG A 58 -8.27 -4.45 -20.02
C ARG A 58 -9.72 -4.14 -19.69
N MET A 59 -10.21 -4.73 -18.61
CA MET A 59 -11.53 -4.48 -18.05
C MET A 59 -11.34 -4.09 -16.60
N VAL A 60 -11.74 -2.86 -16.29
CA VAL A 60 -11.57 -2.27 -14.97
C VAL A 60 -12.86 -2.47 -14.17
N VAL A 61 -12.72 -2.99 -12.95
CA VAL A 61 -13.82 -3.28 -12.03
C VAL A 61 -13.50 -2.74 -10.65
N SER A 62 -14.38 -1.95 -10.06
CA SER A 62 -14.26 -1.37 -8.72
C SER A 62 -15.20 -1.98 -7.68
N HIS A 63 -16.21 -2.74 -8.12
CA HIS A 63 -17.24 -3.30 -7.25
C HIS A 63 -17.38 -4.81 -7.42
N PRO A 64 -17.65 -5.56 -6.35
CA PRO A 64 -18.00 -6.97 -6.49
C PRO A 64 -19.37 -7.14 -7.16
N GLY A 65 -19.51 -8.17 -7.99
CA GLY A 65 -20.80 -8.53 -8.58
C GLY A 65 -20.69 -9.34 -9.87
N VAL A 66 -21.85 -9.71 -10.41
CA VAL A 66 -21.93 -10.33 -11.74
C VAL A 66 -21.84 -9.23 -12.80
N TYR A 67 -20.84 -9.32 -13.65
CA TYR A 67 -20.57 -8.42 -14.76
C TYR A 67 -21.00 -9.02 -16.10
N ARG A 68 -21.40 -8.15 -17.02
CA ARG A 68 -21.83 -8.46 -18.37
C ARG A 68 -21.06 -7.63 -19.39
N ILE A 69 -20.63 -8.28 -20.47
CA ILE A 69 -19.99 -7.66 -21.63
C ILE A 69 -20.69 -8.16 -22.89
N THR A 70 -20.95 -7.27 -23.84
CA THR A 70 -21.56 -7.60 -25.13
C THR A 70 -20.53 -7.54 -26.27
N ALA A 71 -20.85 -8.17 -27.41
CA ALA A 71 -20.07 -8.00 -28.63
C ALA A 71 -19.91 -6.52 -29.05
N ARG A 72 -20.92 -5.69 -28.77
CA ARG A 72 -20.88 -4.24 -29.04
C ARG A 72 -19.90 -3.51 -28.14
N ASP A 73 -19.75 -3.93 -26.89
CA ASP A 73 -18.79 -3.33 -25.97
C ASP A 73 -17.35 -3.61 -26.43
N LEU A 74 -17.07 -4.83 -26.89
CA LEU A 74 -15.76 -5.19 -27.43
C LEU A 74 -15.47 -4.46 -28.75
N SER A 75 -16.45 -4.35 -29.64
CA SER A 75 -16.26 -3.63 -30.91
C SER A 75 -16.05 -2.13 -30.71
N ARG A 76 -16.81 -1.50 -29.81
CA ARG A 76 -16.72 -0.07 -29.53
C ARG A 76 -15.42 0.31 -28.83
N ASN A 77 -14.98 -0.47 -27.85
CA ASN A 77 -13.86 -0.10 -26.98
C ASN A 77 -12.52 -0.68 -27.44
N LEU A 78 -12.52 -1.84 -28.09
CA LEU A 78 -11.30 -2.53 -28.53
C LEU A 78 -11.18 -2.64 -30.06
N GLY A 79 -12.20 -2.19 -30.83
CA GLY A 79 -12.23 -2.34 -32.28
C GLY A 79 -12.45 -3.78 -32.76
N TRP A 80 -12.81 -4.68 -31.85
CA TRP A 80 -12.91 -6.11 -32.10
C TRP A 80 -14.21 -6.49 -32.80
N THR A 81 -14.12 -7.06 -34.00
CA THR A 81 -15.28 -7.51 -34.79
C THR A 81 -15.10 -8.95 -35.26
N GLY A 82 -16.20 -9.69 -35.45
CA GLY A 82 -16.15 -11.07 -35.97
C GLY A 82 -15.45 -12.09 -35.06
N ILE A 83 -15.24 -11.77 -33.77
CA ILE A 83 -14.61 -12.69 -32.82
C ILE A 83 -15.56 -13.84 -32.49
N ASP A 84 -15.04 -15.06 -32.54
CA ASP A 84 -15.71 -16.23 -31.96
C ASP A 84 -15.66 -16.14 -30.43
N PRO A 85 -16.79 -15.91 -29.73
CA PRO A 85 -16.79 -15.74 -28.29
C PRO A 85 -16.35 -16.99 -27.54
N ALA A 86 -16.38 -18.18 -28.18
CA ALA A 86 -15.88 -19.40 -27.58
C ALA A 86 -14.35 -19.38 -27.40
N THR A 87 -13.64 -18.50 -28.10
CA THR A 87 -12.18 -18.32 -28.01
C THR A 87 -11.78 -17.22 -27.02
N LEU A 88 -12.73 -16.53 -26.37
CA LEU A 88 -12.37 -15.48 -25.43
C LEU A 88 -11.97 -16.05 -24.08
N THR A 89 -10.85 -15.56 -23.55
CA THR A 89 -10.33 -15.90 -22.23
C THR A 89 -10.34 -14.67 -21.33
N LEU A 90 -10.59 -14.88 -20.05
CA LEU A 90 -10.53 -13.85 -19.01
C LEU A 90 -9.44 -14.22 -18.00
N ARG A 91 -8.61 -13.26 -17.60
CA ARG A 91 -7.55 -13.48 -16.60
C ARG A 91 -7.51 -12.37 -15.56
N LEU A 92 -7.22 -12.75 -14.33
CA LEU A 92 -6.95 -11.86 -13.20
C LEU A 92 -5.57 -12.18 -12.66
N ARG A 93 -4.64 -11.21 -12.67
CA ARG A 93 -3.23 -11.44 -12.26
C ARG A 93 -2.62 -12.68 -12.93
N GLY A 94 -2.88 -12.84 -14.23
CA GLY A 94 -2.42 -13.98 -15.04
C GLY A 94 -3.18 -15.31 -14.83
N ARG A 95 -4.03 -15.43 -13.81
CA ARG A 95 -4.84 -16.63 -13.54
C ARG A 95 -6.14 -16.59 -14.34
N ALA A 96 -6.51 -17.71 -14.99
CA ALA A 96 -7.76 -17.82 -15.72
C ALA A 96 -8.96 -17.62 -14.79
N GLN A 97 -9.96 -16.92 -15.28
CA GLN A 97 -11.23 -16.65 -14.59
C GLN A 97 -12.38 -17.27 -15.38
N PRO A 98 -13.41 -17.83 -14.72
CA PRO A 98 -14.55 -18.39 -15.42
C PRO A 98 -15.33 -17.31 -16.17
N LEU A 99 -15.67 -17.65 -17.41
CA LEU A 99 -16.42 -16.79 -18.32
C LEU A 99 -17.60 -17.58 -18.89
N ARG A 100 -18.83 -17.13 -18.62
CA ARG A 100 -20.04 -17.70 -19.21
C ARG A 100 -20.33 -17.01 -20.53
N VAL A 101 -20.51 -17.80 -21.59
CA VAL A 101 -20.82 -17.30 -22.93
C VAL A 101 -22.25 -17.65 -23.29
N THR A 102 -23.05 -16.65 -23.65
CA THR A 102 -24.40 -16.82 -24.16
C THR A 102 -24.48 -16.25 -25.56
N THR A 103 -24.76 -17.09 -26.55
CA THR A 103 -24.92 -16.70 -27.96
C THR A 103 -26.40 -16.55 -28.32
N SER A 104 -26.73 -15.53 -29.11
CA SER A 104 -28.04 -15.31 -29.70
C SER A 104 -27.90 -14.97 -31.20
N ARG A 105 -29.04 -14.80 -31.91
CA ARG A 105 -29.01 -14.37 -33.31
C ARG A 105 -28.39 -12.97 -33.49
N ASP A 106 -28.47 -12.13 -32.46
CA ASP A 106 -28.03 -10.74 -32.48
C ASP A 106 -26.61 -10.54 -31.94
N GLY A 107 -25.88 -11.64 -31.63
CA GLY A 107 -24.49 -11.61 -31.18
C GLY A 107 -24.24 -12.52 -29.98
N PHE A 108 -23.36 -12.09 -29.08
CA PHE A 108 -23.07 -12.80 -27.84
C PHE A 108 -22.98 -11.87 -26.63
N THR A 109 -23.17 -12.47 -25.46
CA THR A 109 -22.92 -11.87 -24.16
C THR A 109 -21.96 -12.74 -23.38
N LEU A 110 -21.01 -12.11 -22.70
CA LEU A 110 -20.12 -12.72 -21.74
C LEU A 110 -20.54 -12.31 -20.33
N ALA A 111 -20.43 -13.21 -19.37
CA ALA A 111 -20.64 -12.89 -17.97
C ALA A 111 -19.56 -13.52 -17.08
N PHE A 112 -19.14 -12.79 -16.06
CA PHE A 112 -18.15 -13.22 -15.07
C PHE A 112 -18.45 -12.58 -13.72
N TYR A 113 -17.89 -13.11 -12.64
CA TYR A 113 -17.92 -12.44 -11.34
C TYR A 113 -16.69 -11.55 -11.21
N GLY A 114 -16.91 -10.24 -11.09
CA GLY A 114 -15.88 -9.26 -10.81
C GLY A 114 -15.76 -9.04 -9.31
N THR A 115 -14.54 -8.74 -8.87
CA THR A 115 -14.20 -8.42 -7.48
C THR A 115 -13.51 -7.07 -7.41
N ARG A 116 -13.69 -6.32 -6.31
CA ARG A 116 -12.79 -5.21 -5.99
C ARG A 116 -11.35 -5.71 -5.81
N ASN A 117 -10.35 -4.84 -5.92
CA ASN A 117 -8.98 -5.21 -5.58
C ASN A 117 -8.89 -5.38 -4.04
N PRO A 118 -8.39 -6.51 -3.52
CA PRO A 118 -8.21 -6.68 -2.08
C PRO A 118 -7.02 -5.89 -1.53
N GLY A 119 -6.09 -5.44 -2.37
CA GLY A 119 -4.94 -4.63 -1.97
C GLY A 119 -5.35 -3.21 -1.56
N GLN A 120 -4.49 -2.57 -0.77
CA GLN A 120 -4.71 -1.18 -0.34
C GLN A 120 -4.38 -0.17 -1.44
N ASP A 121 -3.64 -0.55 -2.49
CA ASP A 121 -3.03 0.34 -3.48
C ASP A 121 -3.98 0.87 -4.56
N SER A 122 -5.17 0.27 -4.70
CA SER A 122 -6.19 0.76 -5.63
C SER A 122 -7.55 0.14 -5.29
N ALA A 123 -8.64 0.85 -5.56
CA ALA A 123 -9.98 0.27 -5.54
C ALA A 123 -10.27 -0.54 -6.82
N GLU A 124 -9.55 -0.23 -7.89
CA GLU A 124 -9.73 -0.81 -9.21
C GLU A 124 -9.00 -2.14 -9.33
N HIS A 125 -9.69 -3.14 -9.90
CA HIS A 125 -9.15 -4.45 -10.21
C HIS A 125 -9.18 -4.66 -11.71
N VAL A 126 -8.02 -4.94 -12.30
CA VAL A 126 -7.89 -5.09 -13.76
C VAL A 126 -7.97 -6.56 -14.17
N TYR A 127 -8.96 -6.87 -15.01
CA TYR A 127 -9.12 -8.14 -15.68
C TYR A 127 -8.67 -8.04 -17.14
N TRP A 128 -8.00 -9.06 -17.65
CA TRP A 128 -7.50 -9.14 -19.02
C TRP A 128 -8.40 -10.02 -19.86
N ILE A 129 -8.95 -9.48 -20.94
CA ILE A 129 -9.67 -10.25 -21.96
C ILE A 129 -8.82 -10.37 -23.22
N ALA A 130 -8.76 -11.56 -23.80
CA ALA A 130 -8.03 -11.82 -25.03
C ALA A 130 -8.56 -13.05 -25.78
N PRO A 131 -8.43 -13.10 -27.12
CA PRO A 131 -8.58 -14.34 -27.88
C PRO A 131 -7.51 -15.36 -27.47
N GLY A 132 -7.90 -16.61 -27.25
CA GLY A 132 -7.02 -17.69 -26.84
C GLY A 132 -7.74 -19.04 -26.65
N THR A 133 -6.98 -20.12 -26.58
CA THR A 133 -7.52 -21.48 -26.44
C THR A 133 -7.57 -21.99 -24.99
N ASP A 134 -6.93 -21.29 -24.05
CA ASP A 134 -6.85 -21.63 -22.62
C ASP A 134 -8.07 -21.14 -21.82
N ALA A 135 -9.26 -21.15 -22.43
CA ALA A 135 -10.47 -20.80 -21.69
C ALA A 135 -10.69 -21.86 -20.60
N ALA A 136 -10.71 -21.45 -19.33
CA ALA A 136 -11.29 -22.25 -18.26
C ALA A 136 -12.80 -22.38 -18.55
N ARG A 137 -13.16 -23.30 -19.43
CA ARG A 137 -14.54 -23.56 -19.84
C ARG A 137 -15.21 -24.44 -18.79
N ALA A 138 -16.04 -23.80 -17.95
CA ALA A 138 -17.13 -24.40 -17.17
C ALA A 138 -16.71 -25.47 -16.11
N PRO A 139 -17.63 -25.84 -15.21
CA PRO A 139 -17.47 -25.77 -13.77
C PRO A 139 -16.36 -26.67 -13.22
N SER A 140 -15.53 -26.16 -12.31
CA SER A 140 -14.98 -27.04 -11.28
C SER A 140 -16.12 -27.39 -10.31
N PRO A 141 -16.20 -28.63 -9.82
CA PRO A 141 -17.20 -28.99 -8.81
C PRO A 141 -17.11 -27.99 -7.66
N VAL A 142 -18.27 -27.57 -7.16
CA VAL A 142 -18.35 -26.74 -5.94
C VAL A 142 -17.47 -27.41 -4.89
N GLY A 143 -16.56 -26.63 -4.30
CA GLY A 143 -15.61 -27.13 -3.31
C GLY A 143 -16.31 -27.83 -2.14
N PRO A 144 -15.56 -28.57 -1.29
CA PRO A 144 -16.14 -29.20 -0.11
C PRO A 144 -16.80 -28.14 0.78
N ALA A 145 -17.80 -28.56 1.56
CA ALA A 145 -18.45 -27.67 2.52
C ALA A 145 -17.42 -26.94 3.39
N VAL A 146 -17.49 -25.61 3.38
CA VAL A 146 -16.79 -24.78 4.35
C VAL A 146 -17.55 -24.86 5.66
N THR A 147 -16.85 -24.96 6.79
CA THR A 147 -17.47 -24.88 8.11
C THR A 147 -18.31 -23.62 8.18
N PRO A 148 -19.65 -23.70 8.25
CA PRO A 148 -20.49 -22.52 8.34
C PRO A 148 -20.13 -21.76 9.61
N ASP A 149 -20.31 -20.45 9.61
CA ASP A 149 -20.08 -19.71 10.84
C ASP A 149 -21.10 -20.12 11.92
N ARG A 150 -20.77 -19.88 13.20
CA ARG A 150 -21.62 -20.32 14.33
C ARG A 150 -23.06 -19.81 14.23
N PHE A 151 -23.29 -18.69 13.56
CA PHE A 151 -24.63 -18.13 13.38
C PHE A 151 -25.39 -18.86 12.27
N ALA A 152 -24.77 -19.15 11.13
CA ALA A 152 -25.34 -19.97 10.08
C ALA A 152 -25.64 -21.41 10.54
N GLU A 153 -24.81 -21.97 11.44
CA GLU A 153 -25.09 -23.26 12.09
C GLU A 153 -26.27 -23.19 13.07
N ALA A 154 -26.37 -22.10 13.84
CA ALA A 154 -27.45 -21.89 14.80
C ALA A 154 -28.78 -21.52 14.14
N TYR A 155 -28.75 -20.91 12.95
CA TYR A 155 -29.94 -20.56 12.19
C TYR A 155 -30.58 -21.80 11.57
N ARG A 156 -31.72 -22.21 12.14
CA ARG A 156 -32.58 -23.24 11.55
C ARG A 156 -33.81 -22.55 10.97
N PRO A 157 -33.94 -22.44 9.62
CA PRO A 157 -35.13 -21.84 9.04
C PRO A 157 -36.37 -22.63 9.46
N ALA A 158 -37.48 -21.92 9.70
CA ALA A 158 -38.74 -22.54 10.10
C ALA A 158 -39.30 -23.50 9.03
N ALA A 159 -38.95 -23.27 7.75
CA ALA A 159 -39.21 -24.16 6.63
C ALA A 159 -37.88 -24.55 5.94
N ALA A 160 -37.64 -25.84 5.78
CA ALA A 160 -36.45 -26.36 5.08
C ALA A 160 -36.65 -26.45 3.55
N ASP A 161 -37.57 -25.66 3.00
CA ASP A 161 -37.98 -25.69 1.59
C ASP A 161 -37.05 -24.89 0.65
N GLY A 162 -35.96 -24.34 1.18
CA GLY A 162 -34.98 -23.56 0.43
C GLY A 162 -35.46 -22.16 0.04
N SER A 163 -36.57 -21.67 0.59
CA SER A 163 -37.11 -20.33 0.30
C SER A 163 -36.40 -19.19 1.04
N ILE A 164 -35.61 -19.50 2.08
CA ILE A 164 -34.92 -18.54 2.94
C ILE A 164 -33.41 -18.67 2.79
N VAL A 165 -32.73 -17.52 2.75
CA VAL A 165 -31.26 -17.41 2.71
C VAL A 165 -30.77 -16.42 3.76
N LEU A 166 -29.48 -16.47 4.07
CA LEU A 166 -28.84 -15.48 4.94
C LEU A 166 -28.17 -14.40 4.09
N THR A 167 -28.26 -13.15 4.50
CA THR A 167 -27.52 -12.06 3.87
C THR A 167 -26.90 -11.17 4.95
N THR A 168 -25.85 -10.46 4.57
CA THR A 168 -25.12 -9.52 5.42
C THR A 168 -25.29 -8.13 4.85
N VAL A 169 -25.83 -7.21 5.64
CA VAL A 169 -25.68 -5.78 5.38
C VAL A 169 -24.41 -5.32 6.09
N HIS A 170 -23.46 -4.78 5.34
CA HIS A 170 -22.20 -4.25 5.86
C HIS A 170 -22.19 -2.73 5.65
N ALA A 171 -22.10 -1.96 6.74
CA ALA A 171 -22.05 -0.51 6.77
C ALA A 171 -20.69 -0.05 7.29
N GLU A 172 -20.02 0.77 6.51
CA GLU A 172 -18.66 1.26 6.75
C GLU A 172 -18.47 2.53 5.90
N VAL A 173 -17.76 3.52 6.42
CA VAL A 173 -17.27 4.64 5.61
C VAL A 173 -15.83 4.89 5.99
N ASN A 174 -14.88 4.60 5.11
CA ASN A 174 -13.47 4.86 5.37
C ASN A 174 -13.20 6.37 5.42
N ALA A 175 -12.81 6.89 6.59
CA ALA A 175 -12.63 8.33 6.81
C ALA A 175 -11.51 8.68 7.80
N VAL A 176 -11.11 7.76 8.67
CA VAL A 176 -10.02 7.95 9.64
C VAL A 176 -8.90 6.98 9.30
N TYR A 177 -7.69 7.49 9.07
CA TYR A 177 -6.51 6.66 8.81
C TYR A 177 -5.73 6.46 10.11
N GLU A 178 -5.55 5.20 10.52
CA GLU A 178 -4.83 4.79 11.72
C GLU A 178 -3.59 3.95 11.31
N PRO A 179 -2.41 4.57 11.13
CA PRO A 179 -1.22 3.87 10.66
C PRO A 179 -0.71 2.80 11.66
N GLU A 180 -1.03 2.93 12.94
CA GLU A 180 -0.56 2.02 14.00
C GLU A 180 -1.42 0.76 14.17
N ARG A 181 -2.53 0.60 13.44
CA ARG A 181 -3.57 -0.45 13.64
C ARG A 181 -3.11 -1.92 13.62
N GLY A 182 -1.84 -2.22 13.38
CA GLY A 182 -1.38 -3.60 13.23
C GLY A 182 -1.87 -4.22 11.91
N ASP A 183 -2.04 -5.53 11.89
CA ASP A 183 -2.48 -6.27 10.70
C ASP A 183 -3.97 -6.00 10.44
N GLY A 184 -4.28 -5.28 9.36
CA GLY A 184 -5.66 -4.89 9.01
C GLY A 184 -5.71 -3.71 8.04
N ASP A 185 -6.92 -3.33 7.60
CA ASP A 185 -7.13 -2.10 6.84
C ASP A 185 -6.90 -0.89 7.77
N PRO A 186 -5.94 0.01 7.51
CA PRO A 186 -5.69 1.16 8.38
C PRO A 186 -6.83 2.19 8.34
N TRP A 187 -7.76 2.07 7.39
CA TRP A 187 -8.92 2.92 7.32
C TRP A 187 -10.02 2.44 8.26
N LEU A 188 -10.56 3.40 9.00
CA LEU A 188 -11.61 3.28 9.99
C LEU A 188 -12.70 4.30 9.69
N TRP A 189 -13.84 4.15 10.34
CA TRP A 189 -15.00 4.97 10.07
C TRP A 189 -15.10 6.23 10.91
N ARG A 190 -15.20 6.10 12.24
CA ARG A 190 -15.58 7.24 13.08
C ARG A 190 -14.94 7.18 14.45
N ALA A 191 -14.14 8.19 14.77
CA ALA A 191 -13.66 8.39 16.13
C ALA A 191 -14.82 8.80 17.06
N LEU A 192 -14.92 8.13 18.20
CA LEU A 192 -15.97 8.26 19.19
C LEU A 192 -15.37 8.58 20.58
N PRO A 193 -14.65 9.71 20.77
CA PRO A 193 -14.04 10.02 22.05
C PRO A 193 -15.09 10.07 23.17
N ALA A 194 -14.86 9.33 24.25
CA ALA A 194 -15.82 9.20 25.34
C ALA A 194 -15.86 10.47 26.23
N PRO A 195 -17.03 10.82 26.82
CA PRO A 195 -18.33 10.20 26.60
C PRO A 195 -18.98 10.67 25.29
N ARG A 196 -19.45 9.74 24.46
CA ARG A 196 -20.14 10.07 23.19
C ARG A 196 -21.12 9.00 22.75
N THR A 197 -22.29 9.43 22.29
CA THR A 197 -23.24 8.57 21.59
C THR A 197 -23.41 9.05 20.14
N GLU A 198 -23.33 8.14 19.18
CA GLU A 198 -23.59 8.43 17.77
C GLU A 198 -24.53 7.37 17.17
N VAL A 199 -25.44 7.80 16.28
CA VAL A 199 -26.43 6.91 15.65
C VAL A 199 -26.07 6.70 14.19
N PHE A 200 -25.86 5.44 13.84
CA PHE A 200 -25.61 4.98 12.48
C PHE A 200 -26.86 4.35 11.90
N THR A 201 -26.99 4.38 10.57
CA THR A 201 -28.13 3.78 9.87
C THR A 201 -27.66 2.65 8.98
N ALA A 202 -28.27 1.47 9.13
CA ALA A 202 -28.12 0.36 8.20
C ALA A 202 -29.46 0.04 7.54
N THR A 203 -29.48 0.00 6.21
CA THR A 203 -30.69 -0.32 5.45
C THR A 203 -30.75 -1.82 5.19
N VAL A 204 -31.80 -2.45 5.68
CA VAL A 204 -32.06 -3.88 5.53
C VAL A 204 -33.18 -4.09 4.52
N GLY A 205 -33.03 -5.08 3.63
CA GLY A 205 -34.04 -5.41 2.63
C GLY A 205 -35.23 -6.16 3.21
N ALA A 206 -35.80 -7.06 2.40
CA ALA A 206 -36.81 -8.00 2.88
C ALA A 206 -36.27 -8.83 4.05
N LEU A 207 -37.12 -9.08 5.05
CA LEU A 207 -36.80 -9.90 6.22
C LEU A 207 -37.67 -11.16 6.24
N ALA A 208 -37.10 -12.26 6.71
CA ALA A 208 -37.83 -13.45 7.09
C ALA A 208 -37.82 -13.61 8.62
N ALA A 209 -38.74 -14.42 9.15
CA ALA A 209 -38.79 -14.68 10.59
C ALA A 209 -37.51 -15.38 11.07
N GLY A 210 -36.97 -14.93 12.20
CA GLY A 210 -35.83 -15.55 12.87
C GLY A 210 -34.88 -14.56 13.52
N PRO A 211 -33.92 -15.05 14.33
CA PRO A 211 -32.92 -14.19 14.93
C PRO A 211 -32.02 -13.58 13.84
N SER A 212 -31.46 -12.42 14.15
CA SER A 212 -30.41 -11.77 13.35
C SER A 212 -29.13 -11.66 14.18
N ARG A 213 -28.01 -11.32 13.57
CA ARG A 213 -26.74 -11.08 14.26
C ARG A 213 -26.22 -9.68 13.95
N LEU A 214 -25.83 -8.97 15.00
CA LEU A 214 -25.13 -7.72 14.94
C LEU A 214 -23.65 -7.97 15.21
N ARG A 215 -22.78 -7.45 14.36
CA ARG A 215 -21.35 -7.32 14.63
C ARG A 215 -20.93 -5.86 14.49
N VAL A 216 -20.21 -5.32 15.47
CA VAL A 216 -19.67 -3.96 15.44
C VAL A 216 -18.18 -4.01 15.74
N ALA A 217 -17.37 -3.66 14.77
CA ALA A 217 -15.92 -3.60 14.93
C ALA A 217 -15.46 -2.21 15.34
N LEU A 218 -14.57 -2.16 16.32
CA LEU A 218 -13.99 -0.97 16.92
C LEU A 218 -12.47 -1.15 17.03
N TRP A 219 -11.77 -0.03 17.14
CA TRP A 219 -10.36 0.05 17.47
C TRP A 219 -10.19 0.95 18.71
N GLY A 220 -9.44 0.48 19.72
CA GLY A 220 -8.97 1.35 20.79
C GLY A 220 -7.80 2.21 20.31
N ALA A 221 -7.95 3.53 20.21
CA ALA A 221 -6.86 4.41 19.79
C ALA A 221 -5.98 4.90 20.96
N THR A 222 -6.41 4.64 22.20
CA THR A 222 -5.73 5.06 23.42
C THR A 222 -5.37 3.84 24.27
N GLU A 223 -4.47 4.05 25.23
CA GLU A 223 -4.17 3.08 26.27
C GLU A 223 -4.06 3.84 27.59
N ALA A 224 -4.73 3.34 28.63
CA ALA A 224 -4.65 3.90 29.98
C ALA A 224 -4.16 2.84 30.98
N PRO A 225 -3.59 3.24 32.14
CA PRO A 225 -3.16 2.28 33.15
C PRO A 225 -4.28 1.44 33.80
N ALA A 226 -5.55 1.78 33.57
CA ALA A 226 -6.70 1.06 34.10
C ALA A 226 -7.15 -0.04 33.13
N THR A 227 -7.63 -1.18 33.64
CA THR A 227 -8.07 -2.31 32.81
C THR A 227 -9.46 -2.79 33.23
N PRO A 228 -10.46 -2.85 32.32
CA PRO A 228 -10.41 -2.36 30.92
C PRO A 228 -10.36 -0.83 30.86
N ASP A 229 -9.86 -0.26 29.76
CA ASP A 229 -9.83 1.19 29.52
C ASP A 229 -10.85 1.69 28.49
N HIS A 230 -11.57 0.78 27.82
CA HIS A 230 -12.61 1.09 26.85
C HIS A 230 -13.96 0.46 27.22
N ARG A 231 -15.05 1.16 26.89
CA ARG A 231 -16.42 0.63 27.01
C ARG A 231 -17.33 1.11 25.89
N VAL A 232 -18.16 0.20 25.39
CA VAL A 232 -19.20 0.52 24.40
C VAL A 232 -20.54 -0.11 24.79
N ARG A 233 -21.64 0.60 24.55
CA ARG A 233 -23.00 0.06 24.58
C ARG A 233 -23.64 0.24 23.22
N ILE A 234 -24.37 -0.78 22.77
CA ILE A 234 -25.03 -0.74 21.47
C ILE A 234 -26.53 -0.97 21.65
N THR A 235 -27.32 -0.13 21.00
CA THR A 235 -28.76 -0.33 20.86
C THR A 235 -29.16 -0.37 19.38
N VAL A 236 -30.13 -1.22 19.04
CA VAL A 236 -30.70 -1.33 17.70
C VAL A 236 -32.19 -1.00 17.77
N ASN A 237 -32.62 0.02 17.03
CA ASN A 237 -33.98 0.54 17.06
C ASN A 237 -34.50 0.80 18.50
N GLY A 238 -33.62 1.31 19.38
CA GLY A 238 -33.93 1.61 20.78
C GLY A 238 -33.94 0.40 21.72
N ARG A 239 -33.67 -0.82 21.24
CA ARG A 239 -33.54 -2.02 22.08
C ARG A 239 -32.06 -2.29 22.41
N PRO A 240 -31.69 -2.57 23.66
CA PRO A 240 -30.32 -2.97 24.01
C PRO A 240 -29.88 -4.21 23.23
N ALA A 241 -28.67 -4.14 22.65
CA ALA A 241 -28.04 -5.24 21.93
C ALA A 241 -26.78 -5.74 22.65
N ALA A 242 -25.93 -4.84 23.16
CA ALA A 242 -24.70 -5.19 23.88
C ALA A 242 -24.23 -4.07 24.83
N ASP A 243 -23.43 -4.44 25.84
CA ASP A 243 -22.64 -3.57 26.71
C ASP A 243 -21.31 -4.31 26.94
N ASP A 244 -20.23 -3.84 26.33
CA ASP A 244 -18.95 -4.56 26.24
C ASP A 244 -17.77 -3.64 26.59
N THR A 245 -16.66 -4.26 26.96
CA THR A 245 -15.43 -3.57 27.39
C THR A 245 -14.19 -4.27 26.84
N TRP A 246 -13.15 -3.50 26.51
CA TRP A 246 -11.86 -4.05 26.12
C TRP A 246 -10.71 -3.16 26.63
N ASP A 247 -9.48 -3.63 26.44
CA ASP A 247 -8.27 -3.02 26.99
C ASP A 247 -7.25 -2.74 25.88
N GLY A 248 -6.65 -1.54 25.93
CA GLY A 248 -5.50 -1.13 25.15
C GLY A 248 -5.75 -0.86 23.66
N ARG A 249 -4.65 -0.59 22.95
CA ARG A 249 -4.66 -0.25 21.53
C ARG A 249 -4.83 -1.47 20.64
N THR A 250 -6.07 -1.98 20.57
CA THR A 250 -6.39 -3.20 19.84
C THR A 250 -7.78 -3.15 19.17
N GLY A 251 -7.99 -4.07 18.24
CA GLY A 251 -9.29 -4.29 17.60
C GLY A 251 -10.24 -5.05 18.53
N HIS A 252 -11.50 -4.62 18.55
CA HIS A 252 -12.56 -5.25 19.33
C HIS A 252 -13.81 -5.41 18.47
N VAL A 253 -14.41 -6.61 18.47
CA VAL A 253 -15.66 -6.88 17.75
C VAL A 253 -16.73 -7.26 18.75
N VAL A 254 -17.73 -6.40 18.90
CA VAL A 254 -18.95 -6.73 19.62
C VAL A 254 -19.79 -7.65 18.74
N ASP A 255 -20.23 -8.78 19.27
CA ASP A 255 -20.99 -9.79 18.54
C ASP A 255 -22.24 -10.18 19.34
N ALA A 256 -23.42 -9.83 18.83
CA ALA A 256 -24.69 -9.98 19.53
C ALA A 256 -25.76 -10.62 18.64
N VAL A 257 -26.52 -11.55 19.22
CA VAL A 257 -27.73 -12.09 18.59
C VAL A 257 -28.90 -11.17 18.90
N LEU A 258 -29.55 -10.67 17.85
CA LEU A 258 -30.75 -9.86 17.94
C LEU A 258 -31.99 -10.79 17.89
N PRO A 259 -32.92 -10.67 18.86
CA PRO A 259 -34.20 -11.35 18.79
C PRO A 259 -34.98 -11.02 17.50
N ASP A 260 -35.89 -11.92 17.13
CA ASP A 260 -36.81 -11.70 16.02
C ASP A 260 -37.63 -10.40 16.22
N GLY A 261 -37.88 -9.68 15.12
CA GLY A 261 -38.58 -8.40 15.12
C GLY A 261 -37.81 -7.19 15.69
N VAL A 262 -36.52 -7.32 16.03
CA VAL A 262 -35.68 -6.15 16.36
C VAL A 262 -35.31 -5.37 15.11
N LEU A 263 -34.90 -6.07 14.04
CA LEU A 263 -34.71 -5.47 12.73
C LEU A 263 -36.06 -5.24 12.04
N ARG A 264 -36.12 -4.19 11.22
CA ARG A 264 -37.27 -3.88 10.36
C ARG A 264 -36.81 -3.70 8.91
N PRO A 265 -37.66 -3.97 7.91
CA PRO A 265 -37.35 -3.62 6.53
C PRO A 265 -37.10 -2.11 6.41
N GLY A 266 -36.13 -1.72 5.58
CA GLY A 266 -35.68 -0.34 5.43
C GLY A 266 -34.62 0.06 6.47
N ALA A 267 -34.65 1.32 6.89
CA ALA A 267 -33.63 1.91 7.76
C ALA A 267 -33.75 1.43 9.22
N ASN A 268 -32.64 0.90 9.75
CA ASN A 268 -32.45 0.52 11.15
C ASN A 268 -31.44 1.45 11.81
N ALA A 269 -31.79 1.97 12.98
CA ALA A 269 -30.91 2.83 13.77
C ALA A 269 -30.03 2.00 14.70
N ILE A 270 -28.72 2.14 14.62
CA ILE A 270 -27.74 1.52 15.52
C ILE A 270 -27.06 2.64 16.31
N ALA A 271 -27.39 2.80 17.59
CA ALA A 271 -26.71 3.75 18.45
C ALA A 271 -25.49 3.08 19.08
N VAL A 272 -24.31 3.66 18.86
CA VAL A 272 -23.05 3.28 19.50
C VAL A 272 -22.75 4.33 20.56
N ASP A 273 -22.84 3.91 21.82
CA ASP A 273 -22.60 4.73 23.01
C ASP A 273 -21.25 4.35 23.62
N THR A 274 -20.35 5.32 23.77
CA THR A 274 -19.05 5.20 24.41
C THR A 274 -19.12 5.99 25.72
N PRO A 275 -19.58 5.40 26.83
CA PRO A 275 -19.80 6.14 28.08
C PRO A 275 -18.52 6.50 28.82
N GLY A 276 -17.37 5.95 28.40
CA GLY A 276 -16.11 6.01 29.12
C GLY A 276 -16.03 5.02 30.28
N VAL A 277 -14.81 4.83 30.80
CA VAL A 277 -14.54 4.01 31.97
C VAL A 277 -14.14 4.89 33.15
N ALA A 278 -14.65 4.58 34.35
CA ALA A 278 -14.31 5.32 35.55
C ALA A 278 -12.80 5.22 35.85
N GLY A 279 -12.14 6.37 36.01
CA GLY A 279 -10.69 6.44 36.25
C GLY A 279 -9.84 6.54 34.98
N VAL A 280 -10.46 6.50 33.79
CA VAL A 280 -9.79 6.72 32.50
C VAL A 280 -10.03 8.16 32.06
N ALA A 281 -8.95 8.92 31.86
CA ALA A 281 -9.04 10.34 31.50
C ALA A 281 -9.32 10.56 30.01
N VAL A 282 -8.78 9.69 29.15
CA VAL A 282 -8.92 9.75 27.69
C VAL A 282 -9.21 8.34 27.19
N ASP A 283 -10.39 8.17 26.60
CA ASP A 283 -10.87 6.93 25.97
C ASP A 283 -11.36 7.29 24.57
N ILE A 284 -10.65 6.80 23.53
CA ILE A 284 -10.99 7.09 22.13
C ILE A 284 -11.16 5.77 21.36
N PRO A 285 -12.36 5.18 21.37
CA PRO A 285 -12.73 4.15 20.42
C PRO A 285 -12.93 4.76 19.04
N ILE A 286 -12.55 4.02 18.00
CA ILE A 286 -12.83 4.36 16.61
C ILE A 286 -13.65 3.23 16.02
N LEU A 287 -14.86 3.53 15.57
CA LEU A 287 -15.71 2.60 14.83
C LEU A 287 -15.05 2.25 13.50
N ASP A 288 -15.02 0.96 13.17
CA ASP A 288 -14.57 0.42 11.89
C ASP A 288 -15.78 0.16 10.98
N TRP A 289 -16.57 -0.87 11.30
CA TRP A 289 -17.77 -1.24 10.52
C TRP A 289 -18.88 -1.82 11.40
N ILE A 290 -20.09 -1.83 10.85
CA ILE A 290 -21.28 -2.47 11.41
C ILE A 290 -21.79 -3.49 10.41
N ALA A 291 -21.95 -4.75 10.83
CA ALA A 291 -22.53 -5.82 10.02
C ALA A 291 -23.81 -6.38 10.65
N LEU A 292 -24.84 -6.59 9.83
CA LEU A 292 -26.12 -7.19 10.20
C LEU A 292 -26.38 -8.42 9.34
N ASP A 293 -26.19 -9.60 9.93
CA ASP A 293 -26.57 -10.86 9.30
C ASP A 293 -28.04 -11.15 9.61
N HIS A 294 -28.86 -11.40 8.59
CA HIS A 294 -30.29 -11.64 8.78
C HIS A 294 -30.85 -12.62 7.75
N PRO A 295 -31.90 -13.37 8.12
CA PRO A 295 -32.62 -14.20 7.17
C PRO A 295 -33.54 -13.36 6.29
N ARG A 296 -33.62 -13.73 5.02
CA ARG A 296 -34.54 -13.12 4.05
C ARG A 296 -35.06 -14.14 3.04
N PRO A 297 -36.21 -13.88 2.39
CA PRO A 297 -36.62 -14.66 1.23
C PRO A 297 -35.52 -14.65 0.16
N ALA A 298 -35.34 -15.80 -0.51
CA ALA A 298 -34.45 -16.01 -1.64
C ALA A 298 -34.95 -15.34 -2.94
N ARG A 299 -35.42 -14.10 -2.79
CA ARG A 299 -35.99 -13.24 -3.84
C ARG A 299 -34.96 -12.20 -4.25
N ALA A 300 -34.77 -12.05 -5.55
CA ALA A 300 -33.93 -11.00 -6.12
C ALA A 300 -34.50 -9.60 -5.87
N ASP A 301 -33.61 -8.66 -5.56
CA ASP A 301 -33.89 -7.22 -5.57
C ASP A 301 -33.34 -6.65 -6.88
N ASP A 302 -34.19 -6.01 -7.68
CA ASP A 302 -33.83 -5.46 -8.99
C ASP A 302 -33.08 -6.45 -9.90
N GLY A 303 -33.46 -7.72 -9.85
CA GLY A 303 -32.86 -8.79 -10.65
C GLY A 303 -31.45 -9.20 -10.20
N ARG A 304 -31.06 -8.88 -8.96
CA ARG A 304 -29.81 -9.32 -8.32
C ARG A 304 -30.08 -9.99 -6.97
N LEU A 305 -29.24 -10.95 -6.59
CA LEU A 305 -29.26 -11.54 -5.24
C LEU A 305 -27.85 -11.95 -4.83
N ALA A 306 -27.43 -11.56 -3.62
CA ALA A 306 -26.21 -12.04 -2.99
C ALA A 306 -26.55 -12.60 -1.60
N PHE A 307 -26.08 -13.81 -1.31
CA PHE A 307 -26.48 -14.51 -0.09
C PHE A 307 -25.46 -15.57 0.34
N THR A 308 -25.53 -15.95 1.60
CA THR A 308 -24.88 -17.13 2.17
C THR A 308 -25.90 -18.25 2.26
N ALA A 309 -25.54 -19.43 1.76
CA ALA A 309 -26.41 -20.59 1.79
C ALA A 309 -26.59 -21.12 3.23
N PRO A 310 -27.82 -21.37 3.67
CA PRO A 310 -28.10 -22.01 4.96
C PRO A 310 -27.77 -23.51 4.93
N LEU A 311 -28.12 -24.27 5.97
CA LEU A 311 -27.82 -25.70 6.12
C LEU A 311 -28.48 -26.66 5.08
N GLY A 312 -29.23 -26.15 4.10
CA GLY A 312 -29.93 -26.94 3.07
C GLY A 312 -29.09 -27.24 1.82
N PRO A 313 -29.38 -28.34 1.09
CA PRO A 313 -28.64 -28.72 -0.12
C PRO A 313 -29.06 -27.91 -1.37
N SER A 314 -30.12 -27.12 -1.27
CA SER A 314 -30.65 -26.33 -2.38
C SER A 314 -31.43 -25.11 -1.89
N VAL A 315 -31.46 -24.08 -2.74
CA VAL A 315 -32.21 -22.84 -2.55
C VAL A 315 -33.09 -22.60 -3.77
N THR A 316 -34.32 -22.14 -3.54
CA THR A 316 -35.29 -21.80 -4.59
C THR A 316 -35.29 -20.29 -4.81
N LEU A 317 -34.69 -19.86 -5.91
CA LEU A 317 -34.51 -18.46 -6.28
C LEU A 317 -35.74 -17.92 -7.03
N VAL A 318 -36.25 -16.77 -6.61
CA VAL A 318 -37.43 -16.10 -7.21
C VAL A 318 -37.16 -14.62 -7.49
N GLY A 319 -38.07 -13.93 -8.19
CA GLY A 319 -37.98 -12.49 -8.46
C GLY A 319 -37.04 -12.10 -9.62
N PHE A 320 -36.62 -13.05 -10.45
CA PHE A 320 -35.82 -12.80 -11.65
C PHE A 320 -36.72 -12.71 -12.89
N SER A 321 -36.47 -11.75 -13.79
CA SER A 321 -37.20 -11.61 -15.07
C SER A 321 -36.74 -12.60 -16.16
N GLY A 322 -35.82 -13.49 -15.84
CA GLY A 322 -35.27 -14.51 -16.73
C GLY A 322 -34.26 -15.38 -15.99
N VAL A 323 -33.56 -16.28 -16.70
CA VAL A 323 -32.57 -17.18 -16.09
C VAL A 323 -31.39 -16.37 -15.53
N PRO A 324 -31.14 -16.38 -14.21
CA PRO A 324 -30.02 -15.66 -13.63
C PRO A 324 -28.71 -16.39 -13.92
N ALA A 325 -27.63 -15.62 -14.08
CA ALA A 325 -26.29 -16.15 -14.03
C ALA A 325 -25.79 -16.14 -12.58
N VAL A 326 -25.29 -17.28 -12.10
CA VAL A 326 -24.95 -17.51 -10.68
C VAL A 326 -23.49 -17.91 -10.54
N TRP A 327 -22.82 -17.36 -9.54
CA TRP A 327 -21.47 -17.74 -9.13
C TRP A 327 -21.46 -18.11 -7.65
N ASP A 328 -20.74 -19.18 -7.32
CA ASP A 328 -20.19 -19.38 -5.98
C ASP A 328 -18.96 -18.47 -5.82
N VAL A 329 -19.01 -17.61 -4.82
CA VAL A 329 -18.02 -16.56 -4.54
C VAL A 329 -17.44 -16.72 -3.14
N THR A 330 -17.50 -17.95 -2.61
CA THR A 330 -16.92 -18.31 -1.32
C THR A 330 -15.43 -17.97 -1.29
N ASP A 331 -14.69 -18.40 -2.31
CA ASP A 331 -13.35 -17.89 -2.63
C ASP A 331 -13.46 -16.80 -3.71
N PRO A 332 -13.33 -15.50 -3.36
CA PRO A 332 -13.41 -14.43 -4.34
C PRO A 332 -12.23 -14.41 -5.34
N ALA A 333 -11.11 -15.08 -5.05
CA ALA A 333 -9.98 -15.16 -5.98
C ALA A 333 -10.20 -16.23 -7.07
N GLN A 334 -11.11 -17.18 -6.83
CA GLN A 334 -11.50 -18.24 -7.76
C GLN A 334 -13.02 -18.47 -7.71
N PRO A 335 -13.83 -17.52 -8.20
CA PRO A 335 -15.27 -17.72 -8.27
C PRO A 335 -15.60 -18.90 -9.19
N VAL A 336 -16.70 -19.59 -8.95
CA VAL A 336 -17.13 -20.75 -9.74
C VAL A 336 -18.52 -20.48 -10.32
N ALA A 337 -18.67 -20.57 -11.65
CA ALA A 337 -19.98 -20.44 -12.27
C ALA A 337 -20.83 -21.68 -11.96
N VAL A 338 -22.09 -21.46 -11.55
CA VAL A 338 -23.05 -22.52 -11.19
C VAL A 338 -24.28 -22.43 -12.10
N ASP A 339 -24.81 -23.59 -12.47
CA ASP A 339 -26.05 -23.71 -13.23
C ASP A 339 -27.27 -23.68 -12.28
N VAL A 340 -28.38 -23.13 -12.78
CA VAL A 340 -29.68 -23.18 -12.13
C VAL A 340 -30.63 -24.04 -12.96
N GLU A 341 -31.44 -24.83 -12.29
CA GLU A 341 -32.48 -25.67 -12.90
C GLU A 341 -33.84 -24.93 -12.79
N PRO A 342 -34.81 -25.20 -13.67
CA PRO A 342 -36.19 -24.76 -13.44
C PRO A 342 -36.71 -25.35 -12.12
N GLY A 343 -37.29 -24.52 -11.26
CA GLY A 343 -37.91 -24.95 -10.00
C GLY A 343 -39.37 -25.35 -10.18
N ASP A 344 -39.88 -26.18 -9.26
CA ASP A 344 -41.30 -26.54 -9.17
C ASP A 344 -42.08 -25.44 -8.42
N GLY A 345 -43.19 -24.96 -8.99
CA GLY A 345 -44.08 -23.99 -8.35
C GLY A 345 -44.79 -23.04 -9.32
N PRO A 346 -45.88 -22.36 -8.89
CA PRO A 346 -46.54 -21.36 -9.72
C PRO A 346 -45.60 -20.17 -9.96
N ALA A 347 -45.58 -19.64 -11.20
CA ALA A 347 -44.95 -18.35 -11.48
C ALA A 347 -45.58 -17.27 -10.58
N GLU A 348 -44.78 -16.37 -10.03
CA GLU A 348 -45.27 -15.35 -9.12
C GLU A 348 -46.38 -14.50 -9.77
N THR A 349 -47.52 -14.39 -9.11
CA THR A 349 -48.73 -13.75 -9.65
C THR A 349 -48.81 -12.25 -9.37
N GLU A 350 -47.94 -11.70 -8.53
CA GLU A 350 -47.99 -10.30 -8.09
C GLU A 350 -47.13 -9.32 -8.91
N HIS A 351 -46.37 -9.80 -9.91
CA HIS A 351 -45.59 -8.95 -10.83
C HIS A 351 -45.83 -9.32 -12.30
N THR A 352 -45.68 -8.33 -13.18
CA THR A 352 -46.01 -8.42 -14.61
C THR A 352 -45.16 -9.41 -15.40
N ASP A 353 -44.07 -9.92 -14.83
CA ASP A 353 -43.22 -10.97 -15.42
C ASP A 353 -43.50 -12.33 -14.77
N ARG A 354 -44.17 -13.22 -15.50
CA ARG A 354 -44.49 -14.60 -15.10
C ARG A 354 -43.26 -15.52 -15.25
N THR A 355 -42.19 -15.28 -14.50
CA THR A 355 -41.04 -16.17 -14.52
C THR A 355 -41.20 -17.30 -13.50
N PRO A 356 -41.01 -18.57 -13.86
CA PRO A 356 -40.99 -19.66 -12.89
C PRO A 356 -39.79 -19.53 -11.93
N PRO A 357 -39.86 -20.15 -10.74
CA PRO A 357 -38.74 -20.21 -9.81
C PRO A 357 -37.53 -20.93 -10.43
N HIS A 358 -36.34 -20.70 -9.87
CA HIS A 358 -35.10 -21.37 -10.26
C HIS A 358 -34.51 -22.15 -9.08
N GLN A 359 -34.24 -23.43 -9.25
CA GLN A 359 -33.56 -24.26 -8.25
C GLN A 359 -32.05 -24.13 -8.39
N LEU A 360 -31.37 -23.75 -7.30
CA LEU A 360 -29.92 -23.75 -7.19
C LEU A 360 -29.49 -24.84 -6.20
N ARG A 361 -28.52 -25.67 -6.59
CA ARG A 361 -27.80 -26.55 -5.65
C ARG A 361 -26.77 -25.72 -4.88
N THR A 362 -26.82 -25.81 -3.56
CA THR A 362 -25.96 -25.02 -2.67
C THR A 362 -25.16 -25.90 -1.73
N VAL A 363 -24.03 -25.39 -1.29
CA VAL A 363 -23.26 -25.99 -0.20
C VAL A 363 -23.41 -25.08 1.03
N PRO A 364 -23.76 -25.64 2.21
CA PRO A 364 -23.92 -24.84 3.42
C PRO A 364 -22.71 -23.93 3.71
N GLY A 365 -22.98 -22.68 4.09
CA GLY A 365 -21.95 -21.69 4.39
C GLY A 365 -21.28 -21.04 3.17
N HIS A 366 -21.53 -21.54 1.95
CA HIS A 366 -21.00 -20.92 0.74
C HIS A 366 -21.74 -19.62 0.41
N ARG A 367 -21.03 -18.69 -0.22
CA ARG A 367 -21.56 -17.40 -0.66
C ARG A 367 -21.87 -17.46 -2.14
N TYR A 368 -23.03 -16.98 -2.55
CA TYR A 368 -23.48 -16.96 -3.94
C TYR A 368 -23.86 -15.55 -4.38
N ALA A 369 -23.59 -15.24 -5.65
CA ALA A 369 -24.01 -14.02 -6.31
C ALA A 369 -24.74 -14.36 -7.62
N ALA A 370 -25.94 -13.81 -7.80
CA ALA A 370 -26.81 -14.06 -8.93
C ALA A 370 -27.28 -12.73 -9.55
N ALA A 371 -27.33 -12.67 -10.89
CA ALA A 371 -27.95 -11.56 -11.60
C ALA A 371 -28.56 -12.00 -12.94
N VAL A 372 -29.69 -11.43 -13.32
CA VAL A 372 -30.18 -11.52 -14.72
C VAL A 372 -29.41 -10.58 -15.63
N ALA A 373 -29.37 -10.92 -16.92
CA ALA A 373 -28.56 -10.20 -17.91
C ALA A 373 -28.87 -8.68 -18.01
N GLY A 374 -30.11 -8.26 -17.75
CA GLY A 374 -30.49 -6.84 -17.73
C GLY A 374 -30.03 -6.08 -16.49
N SER A 375 -29.79 -6.81 -15.39
CA SER A 375 -29.35 -6.25 -14.10
C SER A 375 -27.88 -6.53 -13.80
N ALA A 376 -27.15 -7.28 -14.63
CA ALA A 376 -25.71 -7.43 -14.44
C ALA A 376 -24.98 -6.08 -14.53
N ARG A 377 -23.84 -5.94 -13.83
CA ARG A 377 -22.99 -4.75 -13.90
C ARG A 377 -22.26 -4.70 -15.26
N THR A 378 -21.85 -3.52 -15.69
CA THR A 378 -20.87 -3.37 -16.78
C THR A 378 -19.53 -2.97 -16.19
N PRO A 379 -18.37 -3.39 -16.77
CA PRO A 379 -17.07 -2.90 -16.33
C PRO A 379 -17.04 -1.37 -16.31
N ASP A 380 -16.32 -0.79 -15.36
CA ASP A 380 -16.22 0.67 -15.23
C ASP A 380 -15.58 1.27 -16.49
N ARG A 381 -14.57 0.56 -17.01
CA ARG A 381 -13.89 0.86 -18.28
C ARG A 381 -13.49 -0.42 -19.00
N ILE A 382 -13.50 -0.36 -20.34
CA ILE A 382 -12.93 -1.37 -21.23
C ILE A 382 -11.97 -0.63 -22.14
N GLU A 383 -10.70 -1.02 -22.14
CA GLU A 383 -9.63 -0.24 -22.77
C GLU A 383 -8.60 -1.15 -23.45
N PRO A 384 -7.94 -0.68 -24.52
CA PRO A 384 -6.78 -1.39 -25.07
C PRO A 384 -5.63 -1.41 -24.05
N ALA A 385 -4.81 -2.46 -24.11
CA ALA A 385 -3.58 -2.52 -23.34
C ALA A 385 -2.51 -1.54 -23.87
N THR A 386 -1.77 -0.92 -22.95
CA THR A 386 -0.63 -0.05 -23.23
C THR A 386 0.65 -0.88 -23.33
N LEU A 387 0.94 -1.41 -24.52
CA LEU A 387 2.11 -2.26 -24.76
C LEU A 387 3.29 -1.51 -25.42
N ALA A 388 3.09 -0.24 -25.78
CA ALA A 388 4.13 0.62 -26.33
C ALA A 388 4.64 1.59 -25.24
N PRO A 389 5.96 1.78 -25.09
CA PRO A 389 7.02 0.99 -25.72
C PRO A 389 7.05 -0.48 -25.26
N ASP A 390 7.48 -1.41 -26.11
CA ASP A 390 7.74 -2.80 -25.68
C ASP A 390 8.99 -2.82 -24.79
N LEU A 391 8.79 -2.93 -23.48
CA LEU A 391 9.82 -2.84 -22.45
C LEU A 391 10.65 -4.13 -22.33
N ARG A 392 10.23 -5.20 -22.99
CA ARG A 392 10.93 -6.50 -23.04
C ARG A 392 11.80 -6.67 -24.28
N ALA A 393 11.79 -5.70 -25.18
CA ALA A 393 12.60 -5.75 -26.40
C ALA A 393 14.10 -5.94 -26.06
N PRO A 394 14.81 -6.85 -26.73
CA PRO A 394 16.17 -7.27 -26.34
C PRO A 394 17.26 -6.21 -26.50
N ALA A 395 16.99 -5.12 -27.23
CA ALA A 395 17.96 -4.06 -27.54
C ALA A 395 17.72 -2.76 -26.74
N ARG A 396 17.09 -2.83 -25.55
CA ARG A 396 16.90 -1.67 -24.67
C ARG A 396 18.08 -1.45 -23.75
N GLY A 397 18.28 -0.19 -23.35
CA GLY A 397 19.35 0.25 -22.48
C GLY A 397 19.11 1.66 -21.96
N ALA A 398 19.48 1.91 -20.70
CA ALA A 398 19.56 3.25 -20.12
C ALA A 398 20.37 3.20 -18.82
N ASP A 399 21.27 4.16 -18.60
CA ASP A 399 21.89 4.41 -17.29
C ASP A 399 20.95 5.20 -16.38
N TRP A 400 20.23 6.17 -16.97
CA TRP A 400 19.24 7.02 -16.33
C TRP A 400 17.83 6.68 -16.83
N LEU A 401 16.96 6.23 -15.94
CA LEU A 401 15.62 5.76 -16.27
C LEU A 401 14.58 6.53 -15.45
N ALA A 402 13.79 7.37 -16.13
CA ALA A 402 12.60 7.97 -15.56
C ALA A 402 11.37 7.08 -15.74
N ILE A 403 10.53 6.97 -14.71
CA ILE A 403 9.26 6.24 -14.73
C ILE A 403 8.18 7.18 -14.20
N GLY A 404 7.09 7.37 -14.95
CA GLY A 404 6.02 8.28 -14.53
C GLY A 404 4.80 8.31 -15.46
N PRO A 405 3.71 8.97 -15.04
CA PRO A 405 2.56 9.23 -15.90
C PRO A 405 2.96 9.95 -17.18
N ALA A 406 2.32 9.58 -18.30
CA ALA A 406 2.71 10.07 -19.62
C ALA A 406 2.62 11.59 -19.78
N ASP A 407 1.80 12.27 -18.98
CA ASP A 407 1.65 13.73 -18.98
C ASP A 407 2.76 14.46 -18.20
N LEU A 408 3.47 13.78 -17.28
CA LEU A 408 4.59 14.36 -16.53
C LEU A 408 5.95 14.15 -17.22
N LEU A 409 6.09 13.10 -18.02
CA LEU A 409 7.37 12.75 -18.65
C LEU A 409 7.93 13.78 -19.64
N PRO A 410 7.13 14.48 -20.47
CA PRO A 410 7.68 15.44 -21.44
C PRO A 410 8.48 16.58 -20.80
N ALA A 411 8.08 17.04 -19.61
CA ALA A 411 8.76 18.09 -18.85
C ALA A 411 10.19 17.69 -18.39
N LEU A 412 10.52 16.40 -18.39
CA LEU A 412 11.86 15.92 -18.06
C LEU A 412 12.86 16.02 -19.21
N GLU A 413 12.42 16.29 -20.45
CA GLU A 413 13.32 16.21 -21.60
C GLU A 413 14.56 17.14 -21.49
N PRO A 414 14.48 18.37 -20.97
CA PRO A 414 15.67 19.18 -20.73
C PRO A 414 16.68 18.50 -19.79
N LEU A 415 16.21 17.84 -18.73
CA LEU A 415 17.06 17.07 -17.82
C LEU A 415 17.62 15.81 -18.48
N ALA A 416 16.80 15.06 -19.21
CA ALA A 416 17.24 13.87 -19.95
C ALA A 416 18.32 14.22 -20.99
N ALA A 417 18.15 15.33 -21.72
CA ALA A 417 19.15 15.84 -22.65
C ALA A 417 20.45 16.25 -21.93
N HIS A 418 20.34 16.85 -20.74
CA HIS A 418 21.51 17.16 -19.90
C HIS A 418 22.26 15.89 -19.48
N ARG A 419 21.55 14.83 -19.06
CA ARG A 419 22.15 13.53 -18.73
C ARG A 419 22.83 12.88 -19.93
N ARG A 420 22.25 12.98 -21.13
CA ARG A 420 22.90 12.53 -22.38
C ARG A 420 24.17 13.33 -22.70
N ALA A 421 24.16 14.64 -22.49
CA ALA A 421 25.35 15.48 -22.65
C ALA A 421 26.47 15.11 -21.66
N GLN A 422 26.11 14.55 -20.50
CA GLN A 422 27.05 13.99 -19.51
C GLN A 422 27.47 12.54 -19.82
N GLY A 423 27.07 12.00 -20.97
CA GLY A 423 27.46 10.65 -21.42
C GLY A 423 26.64 9.50 -20.84
N LEU A 424 25.47 9.78 -20.24
CA LEU A 424 24.53 8.75 -19.80
C LEU A 424 23.51 8.42 -20.90
N GLU A 425 23.18 7.14 -21.06
CA GLU A 425 22.00 6.75 -21.82
C GLU A 425 20.74 7.08 -20.99
N ALA A 426 19.93 8.05 -21.43
CA ALA A 426 18.78 8.55 -20.67
C ALA A 426 17.45 8.30 -21.39
N THR A 427 16.51 7.66 -20.70
CA THR A 427 15.18 7.36 -21.24
C THR A 427 14.06 7.56 -20.21
N ALA A 428 12.85 7.79 -20.71
CA ALA A 428 11.63 7.91 -19.91
C ALA A 428 10.62 6.85 -20.34
N VAL A 429 9.99 6.18 -19.36
CA VAL A 429 9.04 5.09 -19.59
C VAL A 429 7.68 5.44 -18.98
N PRO A 430 6.58 5.38 -19.77
CA PRO A 430 5.23 5.57 -19.27
C PRO A 430 4.83 4.51 -18.23
N LEU A 431 4.31 4.97 -17.09
CA LEU A 431 3.87 4.11 -15.99
C LEU A 431 2.79 3.10 -16.41
N ALA A 432 1.86 3.49 -17.28
CA ALA A 432 0.84 2.58 -17.80
C ALA A 432 1.44 1.38 -18.56
N ALA A 433 2.53 1.59 -19.30
CA ALA A 433 3.22 0.52 -20.00
C ALA A 433 3.91 -0.44 -19.02
N VAL A 434 4.44 0.08 -17.92
CA VAL A 434 5.02 -0.71 -16.82
C VAL A 434 3.96 -1.60 -16.19
N PHE A 435 2.80 -1.06 -15.80
CA PHE A 435 1.73 -1.84 -15.18
C PHE A 435 1.19 -2.92 -16.11
N ASP A 436 0.93 -2.59 -17.37
CA ASP A 436 0.36 -3.56 -18.31
C ASP A 436 1.33 -4.70 -18.64
N GLN A 437 2.62 -4.39 -18.70
CA GLN A 437 3.64 -5.38 -19.04
C GLN A 437 4.10 -6.17 -17.81
N PHE A 438 4.23 -5.58 -16.62
CA PHE A 438 4.86 -6.21 -15.45
C PHE A 438 3.96 -6.31 -14.21
N GLY A 439 2.89 -5.53 -14.13
CA GLY A 439 1.94 -5.50 -13.00
C GLY A 439 0.59 -6.15 -13.30
N HIS A 440 0.42 -6.84 -14.43
CA HIS A 440 -0.88 -7.35 -14.89
C HIS A 440 -1.97 -6.25 -14.95
N GLY A 441 -1.58 -5.04 -15.32
CA GLY A 441 -2.45 -3.87 -15.38
C GLY A 441 -2.86 -3.30 -14.01
N GLN A 442 -2.44 -3.89 -12.89
CA GLN A 442 -2.74 -3.34 -11.56
C GLN A 442 -1.83 -2.13 -11.30
N ALA A 443 -2.41 -1.05 -10.76
CA ALA A 443 -1.68 0.14 -10.35
C ALA A 443 -0.97 -0.07 -9.00
N GLU A 444 -0.04 -1.02 -8.96
CA GLU A 444 0.62 -1.50 -7.74
C GLU A 444 2.14 -1.35 -7.83
N PRO A 445 2.83 -1.02 -6.73
CA PRO A 445 4.28 -0.82 -6.72
C PRO A 445 5.06 -2.08 -7.14
N ASP A 446 4.51 -3.27 -6.92
CA ASP A 446 5.11 -4.53 -7.38
C ASP A 446 5.36 -4.60 -8.88
N GLY A 447 4.49 -3.98 -9.70
CA GLY A 447 4.69 -3.91 -11.15
C GLY A 447 5.92 -3.11 -11.55
N ILE A 448 6.18 -2.00 -10.83
CA ILE A 448 7.35 -1.14 -11.05
C ILE A 448 8.62 -1.90 -10.63
N ARG A 449 8.62 -2.53 -9.45
CA ARG A 449 9.76 -3.34 -9.00
C ARG A 449 10.06 -4.51 -9.95
N ALA A 450 9.03 -5.21 -10.43
CA ALA A 450 9.19 -6.29 -11.39
C ALA A 450 9.80 -5.79 -12.72
N PHE A 451 9.41 -4.60 -13.17
CA PHE A 451 10.03 -3.95 -14.33
C PHE A 451 11.50 -3.59 -14.07
N LEU A 452 11.83 -2.96 -12.94
CA LEU A 452 13.20 -2.59 -12.60
C LEU A 452 14.12 -3.81 -12.52
N ARG A 453 13.64 -4.92 -11.92
CA ARG A 453 14.37 -6.20 -11.90
C ARG A 453 14.64 -6.72 -13.31
N HIS A 454 13.65 -6.64 -14.20
CA HIS A 454 13.82 -7.04 -15.59
C HIS A 454 14.81 -6.13 -16.33
N ALA A 455 14.67 -4.82 -16.21
CA ALA A 455 15.54 -3.84 -16.86
C ALA A 455 16.99 -4.01 -16.39
N HIS A 456 17.22 -4.15 -15.09
CA HIS A 456 18.56 -4.39 -14.56
C HIS A 456 19.20 -5.68 -15.10
N ALA A 457 18.42 -6.76 -15.21
CA ALA A 457 18.93 -8.03 -15.73
C ALA A 457 19.16 -8.02 -17.25
N ALA A 458 18.25 -7.44 -18.03
CA ALA A 458 18.16 -7.63 -19.47
C ALA A 458 18.59 -6.41 -20.32
N TRP A 459 18.46 -5.18 -19.83
CA TRP A 459 18.80 -3.98 -20.59
C TRP A 459 20.31 -3.71 -20.58
N ARG A 460 20.83 -3.14 -21.67
CA ARG A 460 22.24 -2.80 -21.83
C ARG A 460 22.38 -1.39 -22.44
N PRO A 461 22.91 -0.40 -21.69
CA PRO A 461 23.31 -0.48 -20.28
C PRO A 461 22.12 -0.77 -19.35
N ALA A 462 22.42 -1.36 -18.19
CA ALA A 462 21.43 -1.58 -17.14
C ALA A 462 21.22 -0.28 -16.34
N PRO A 463 19.99 0.02 -15.89
CA PRO A 463 19.73 1.22 -15.09
C PRO A 463 20.60 1.29 -13.84
N ARG A 464 21.17 2.47 -13.60
CA ARG A 464 21.92 2.82 -12.38
C ARG A 464 21.20 3.90 -11.57
N TYR A 465 20.62 4.88 -12.27
CA TYR A 465 19.88 5.99 -11.68
C TYR A 465 18.41 5.90 -12.11
N VAL A 466 17.51 5.74 -11.14
CA VAL A 466 16.06 5.65 -11.39
C VAL A 466 15.37 6.87 -10.80
N VAL A 467 14.61 7.58 -11.64
CA VAL A 467 13.83 8.74 -11.22
C VAL A 467 12.34 8.40 -11.28
N LEU A 468 11.70 8.36 -10.13
CA LEU A 468 10.25 8.20 -10.03
C LEU A 468 9.61 9.57 -10.18
N VAL A 469 8.75 9.77 -11.17
CA VAL A 469 8.14 11.08 -11.46
C VAL A 469 6.64 10.99 -11.29
N GLY A 470 6.16 11.58 -10.19
CA GLY A 470 4.78 11.54 -9.76
C GLY A 470 4.68 11.50 -8.25
N ASP A 471 3.73 12.23 -7.70
CA ASP A 471 3.36 12.15 -6.29
C ASP A 471 2.64 10.83 -5.93
N ALA A 472 2.54 10.49 -4.64
CA ALA A 472 1.81 9.33 -4.14
C ALA A 472 0.92 9.71 -2.95
N THR A 473 0.06 8.79 -2.52
CA THR A 473 -0.71 8.97 -1.29
C THR A 473 -0.90 7.64 -0.55
N PHE A 474 -1.03 7.69 0.78
CA PHE A 474 -1.49 6.55 1.57
C PHE A 474 -3.00 6.28 1.40
N ASP A 475 -3.71 7.16 0.68
CA ASP A 475 -5.11 7.03 0.28
C ASP A 475 -5.26 6.80 -1.25
N PRO A 476 -4.72 5.72 -1.82
CA PRO A 476 -4.79 5.50 -3.25
C PRO A 476 -6.17 4.99 -3.70
N ARG A 477 -7.05 4.61 -2.74
CA ARG A 477 -8.46 4.27 -2.98
C ARG A 477 -9.37 5.49 -3.06
N GLY A 478 -8.90 6.63 -2.56
CA GLY A 478 -9.54 7.93 -2.71
C GLY A 478 -10.72 8.15 -1.76
N PHE A 479 -10.54 7.84 -0.48
CA PHE A 479 -11.54 8.03 0.56
C PHE A 479 -11.65 9.48 1.04
N THR A 480 -10.52 10.18 1.12
CA THR A 480 -10.36 11.55 1.60
C THR A 480 -9.93 12.52 0.50
N VAL A 481 -9.23 12.02 -0.52
CA VAL A 481 -8.83 12.76 -1.71
C VAL A 481 -9.18 11.99 -2.97
N PRO A 482 -9.24 12.60 -4.17
CA PRO A 482 -9.47 11.84 -5.39
C PRO A 482 -8.37 10.78 -5.61
N ALA A 483 -8.73 9.56 -6.02
CA ALA A 483 -7.75 8.49 -6.31
C ALA A 483 -6.67 8.91 -7.34
N ALA A 484 -6.99 9.89 -8.20
CA ALA A 484 -6.04 10.49 -9.15
C ALA A 484 -4.89 11.27 -8.49
N ALA A 485 -4.97 11.58 -7.18
CA ALA A 485 -3.86 12.14 -6.42
C ALA A 485 -2.67 11.14 -6.33
N ASN A 486 -2.93 9.84 -6.40
CA ASN A 486 -1.88 8.81 -6.45
C ASN A 486 -1.29 8.71 -7.86
N ARG A 487 -0.43 9.67 -8.24
CA ARG A 487 0.16 9.76 -9.60
C ARG A 487 1.11 8.60 -9.90
N LEU A 488 1.93 8.20 -8.92
CA LEU A 488 2.87 7.09 -9.00
C LEU A 488 2.92 6.37 -7.64
N PRO A 489 2.32 5.17 -7.51
CA PRO A 489 2.25 4.43 -6.25
C PRO A 489 3.63 4.19 -5.62
N THR A 490 3.70 4.21 -4.29
CA THR A 490 4.90 3.82 -3.51
C THR A 490 4.58 2.56 -2.68
N PHE A 491 5.60 1.90 -2.14
CA PHE A 491 5.34 0.83 -1.17
C PHE A 491 4.90 1.44 0.16
N LEU A 492 3.80 0.93 0.71
CA LEU A 492 3.42 1.21 2.09
C LEU A 492 4.00 0.13 3.00
N ILE A 493 4.94 0.52 3.86
CA ILE A 493 5.63 -0.36 4.81
C ILE A 493 5.20 -0.02 6.24
N ARG A 494 5.45 -0.92 7.20
CA ARG A 494 5.28 -0.61 8.63
C ARG A 494 6.62 -0.38 9.30
N THR A 495 6.66 0.64 10.14
CA THR A 495 7.75 1.00 11.05
C THR A 495 7.35 0.78 12.51
N VAL A 496 8.33 0.72 13.40
CA VAL A 496 8.13 0.45 14.82
C VAL A 496 7.40 1.58 15.53
N PHE A 497 7.72 2.83 15.20
CA PHE A 497 7.18 4.00 15.91
C PHE A 497 6.07 4.73 15.15
N GLY A 498 6.15 4.79 13.82
CA GLY A 498 5.21 5.56 12.99
C GLY A 498 4.09 4.74 12.37
N GLY A 499 4.05 3.43 12.58
CA GLY A 499 3.08 2.56 11.91
C GLY A 499 3.33 2.51 10.39
N GLN A 500 2.26 2.51 9.60
CA GLN A 500 2.32 2.46 8.14
C GLN A 500 2.80 3.79 7.51
N THR A 501 3.73 3.73 6.55
CA THR A 501 4.24 4.89 5.80
C THR A 501 4.74 4.51 4.39
N GLY A 502 4.99 5.49 3.52
CA GLY A 502 5.58 5.31 2.19
C GLY A 502 7.09 5.01 2.19
N SER A 503 7.55 4.22 1.23
CA SER A 503 8.97 3.88 1.02
C SER A 503 9.28 3.56 -0.44
N ASP A 504 10.19 4.33 -1.03
CA ASP A 504 10.69 4.05 -2.38
C ASP A 504 11.89 3.10 -2.40
N VAL A 505 12.51 2.83 -1.24
CA VAL A 505 13.63 1.87 -1.14
C VAL A 505 13.21 0.47 -1.59
N GLY A 506 11.92 0.13 -1.45
CA GLY A 506 11.35 -1.10 -1.98
C GLY A 506 11.56 -1.30 -3.49
N PHE A 507 11.62 -0.21 -4.28
CA PHE A 507 11.90 -0.29 -5.72
C PHE A 507 13.36 -0.53 -6.04
N ALA A 508 14.28 -0.07 -5.17
CA ALA A 508 15.72 -0.25 -5.33
C ALA A 508 16.19 -1.66 -4.91
N ARG A 509 15.38 -2.43 -4.19
CA ARG A 509 15.68 -3.81 -3.79
C ARG A 509 15.29 -4.78 -4.90
N LEU A 510 16.28 -5.18 -5.71
CA LEU A 510 16.08 -6.04 -6.87
C LEU A 510 16.21 -7.52 -6.55
N ASP A 511 16.83 -7.84 -5.41
CA ASP A 511 16.89 -9.18 -4.88
C ASP A 511 16.03 -9.36 -3.60
N GLY A 512 16.27 -10.43 -2.85
CA GLY A 512 15.49 -10.79 -1.68
C GLY A 512 15.99 -10.18 -0.37
N ASP A 513 17.12 -9.47 -0.37
CA ASP A 513 17.73 -8.91 0.84
C ASP A 513 17.22 -7.47 1.12
N LEU A 514 17.73 -6.85 2.18
CA LEU A 514 17.35 -5.49 2.61
C LEU A 514 18.25 -4.40 2.03
N VAL A 515 19.22 -4.75 1.18
CA VAL A 515 20.23 -3.87 0.64
C VAL A 515 19.73 -3.29 -0.69
N PRO A 516 19.60 -1.96 -0.82
CA PRO A 516 19.23 -1.38 -2.12
C PRO A 516 20.35 -1.60 -3.16
N ASP A 517 19.95 -1.89 -4.40
CA ASP A 517 20.82 -2.16 -5.56
C ASP A 517 20.99 -0.94 -6.48
N LEU A 518 19.96 -0.08 -6.53
CA LEU A 518 19.85 1.05 -7.45
C LEU A 518 19.87 2.38 -6.71
N ALA A 519 20.51 3.39 -7.31
CA ALA A 519 20.34 4.77 -6.86
C ALA A 519 18.97 5.27 -7.32
N ILE A 520 18.07 5.53 -6.37
CA ILE A 520 16.69 5.94 -6.65
C ILE A 520 16.38 7.27 -5.99
N GLY A 521 15.63 8.11 -6.70
CA GLY A 521 15.01 9.30 -6.14
C GLY A 521 13.64 9.56 -6.75
N ARG A 522 12.85 10.40 -6.09
CA ARG A 522 11.51 10.77 -6.53
C ARG A 522 11.40 12.26 -6.79
N ILE A 523 10.74 12.63 -7.88
CA ILE A 523 10.18 13.95 -8.11
C ILE A 523 8.69 13.82 -7.79
N PRO A 524 8.21 14.18 -6.58
CA PRO A 524 6.82 13.97 -6.16
C PRO A 524 5.87 15.01 -6.78
N ALA A 525 5.93 15.16 -8.10
CA ALA A 525 5.16 16.15 -8.83
C ALA A 525 3.70 15.71 -9.04
N ARG A 526 2.77 16.63 -8.80
CA ARG A 526 1.34 16.53 -9.12
C ARG A 526 1.01 17.09 -10.50
N SER A 527 1.91 17.89 -11.09
CA SER A 527 1.73 18.53 -12.40
C SER A 527 3.04 18.60 -13.19
N SER A 528 2.94 18.81 -14.50
CA SER A 528 4.12 19.05 -15.35
C SER A 528 4.88 20.31 -14.94
N SER A 529 4.18 21.35 -14.46
CA SER A 529 4.83 22.59 -14.00
C SER A 529 5.78 22.36 -12.82
N GLN A 530 5.42 21.50 -11.86
CA GLN A 530 6.33 21.15 -10.77
C GLN A 530 7.57 20.39 -11.26
N VAL A 531 7.41 19.56 -12.30
CA VAL A 531 8.56 18.92 -12.96
C VAL A 531 9.46 19.97 -13.61
N ASP A 532 8.89 20.93 -14.34
CA ASP A 532 9.64 22.02 -14.98
C ASP A 532 10.44 22.84 -13.95
N VAL A 533 9.83 23.19 -12.81
CA VAL A 533 10.51 23.93 -11.71
C VAL A 533 11.73 23.18 -11.21
N LEU A 534 11.58 21.90 -10.84
CA LEU A 534 12.70 21.15 -10.28
C LEU A 534 13.78 20.84 -11.34
N VAL A 535 13.38 20.60 -12.60
CA VAL A 535 14.32 20.46 -13.72
C VAL A 535 15.14 21.74 -13.89
N ALA A 536 14.52 22.92 -13.88
CA ALA A 536 15.22 24.19 -13.98
C ALA A 536 16.21 24.40 -12.83
N LYS A 537 15.82 24.06 -11.59
CA LYS A 537 16.68 24.10 -10.41
C LYS A 537 17.91 23.19 -10.54
N ILE A 538 17.71 21.94 -10.97
CA ILE A 538 18.80 20.97 -11.18
C ILE A 538 19.78 21.49 -12.24
N LEU A 539 19.29 21.98 -13.37
CA LEU A 539 20.13 22.53 -14.44
C LEU A 539 20.92 23.76 -13.97
N ALA A 540 20.27 24.67 -13.22
CA ALA A 540 20.93 25.83 -12.65
C ALA A 540 22.03 25.43 -11.65
N TYR A 541 21.73 24.48 -10.76
CA TYR A 541 22.68 23.94 -9.80
C TYR A 541 23.91 23.35 -10.48
N GLU A 542 23.74 22.47 -11.47
CA GLU A 542 24.86 21.82 -12.17
C GLU A 542 25.63 22.78 -13.09
N SER A 543 25.00 23.86 -13.55
CA SER A 543 25.68 24.92 -14.32
C SER A 543 26.59 25.84 -13.48
N ALA A 544 26.48 25.79 -12.14
CA ALA A 544 27.22 26.67 -11.25
C ALA A 544 28.72 26.34 -11.14
N GLY A 545 29.20 25.23 -11.72
CA GLY A 545 30.62 24.83 -11.71
C GLY A 545 31.18 24.74 -10.29
N ASP A 546 32.39 25.28 -10.06
CA ASP A 546 33.10 25.22 -8.78
C ASP A 546 32.74 26.37 -7.82
N ALA A 547 31.53 26.94 -7.93
CA ALA A 547 31.15 28.11 -7.13
C ALA A 547 31.26 27.83 -5.61
N ASP A 548 31.92 28.74 -4.88
CA ASP A 548 32.27 28.58 -3.45
C ASP A 548 31.09 28.17 -2.55
N TRP A 549 29.87 28.60 -2.86
CA TRP A 549 28.69 28.28 -2.05
C TRP A 549 28.37 26.78 -2.06
N ARG A 550 28.73 26.04 -3.13
CA ARG A 550 28.47 24.60 -3.27
C ARG A 550 29.20 23.74 -2.25
N THR A 551 30.29 24.25 -1.66
CA THR A 551 31.06 23.57 -0.61
C THR A 551 30.81 24.15 0.78
N ARG A 552 29.82 25.05 0.94
CA ARG A 552 29.39 25.55 2.26
C ARG A 552 28.36 24.62 2.87
N VAL A 553 28.56 24.28 4.15
CA VAL A 553 27.65 23.42 4.94
C VAL A 553 27.00 24.22 6.05
N LEU A 554 25.68 24.15 6.16
CA LEU A 554 24.93 24.67 7.31
C LEU A 554 24.31 23.50 8.05
N ALA A 555 24.71 23.30 9.31
CA ALA A 555 24.04 22.37 10.20
C ALA A 555 23.17 23.17 11.19
N VAL A 556 21.90 22.81 11.31
CA VAL A 556 20.94 23.44 12.22
C VAL A 556 20.52 22.40 13.25
N ALA A 557 20.68 22.71 14.53
CA ALA A 557 20.27 21.86 15.63
C ALA A 557 19.09 22.48 16.38
N ASP A 558 18.11 21.65 16.72
CA ASP A 558 17.06 21.98 17.68
C ASP A 558 17.66 22.13 19.10
N GLY A 559 17.29 23.21 19.79
CA GLY A 559 17.81 23.54 21.11
C GLY A 559 17.15 22.82 22.28
N GLU A 560 16.11 22.02 22.04
CA GLU A 560 15.40 21.29 23.10
C GLU A 560 16.26 20.17 23.72
N GLU A 561 17.17 19.56 22.95
CA GLU A 561 18.01 18.45 23.40
C GLU A 561 19.47 18.60 22.98
N VAL A 562 20.38 18.50 23.95
CA VAL A 562 21.84 18.63 23.74
C VAL A 562 22.37 17.64 22.69
N SER A 563 21.74 16.46 22.55
CA SER A 563 22.16 15.46 21.57
C SER A 563 22.03 15.92 20.12
N PHE A 564 21.14 16.87 19.81
CA PHE A 564 20.99 17.37 18.44
C PHE A 564 22.16 18.26 18.04
N GLU A 565 22.63 19.12 18.95
CA GLU A 565 23.84 19.92 18.75
C GLU A 565 25.08 19.02 18.62
N ASP A 566 25.23 18.02 19.50
CA ASP A 566 26.31 17.03 19.41
C ASP A 566 26.32 16.29 18.06
N ASP A 567 25.16 15.90 17.55
CA ASP A 567 25.05 15.16 16.29
C ASP A 567 25.29 16.08 15.07
N ALA A 568 24.87 17.35 15.14
CA ALA A 568 25.20 18.38 14.15
C ALA A 568 26.71 18.67 14.08
N GLU A 569 27.37 18.80 15.23
CA GLU A 569 28.83 18.97 15.31
C GLU A 569 29.58 17.76 14.77
N ARG A 570 29.13 16.53 15.09
CA ARG A 570 29.73 15.29 14.56
C ARG A 570 29.54 15.15 13.05
N PHE A 571 28.37 15.50 12.54
CA PHE A 571 28.12 15.54 11.10
C PHE A 571 29.10 16.49 10.43
N LEU A 572 29.20 17.73 10.93
CA LEU A 572 30.12 18.71 10.37
C LEU A 572 31.59 18.28 10.46
N ALA A 573 32.00 17.63 11.56
CA ALA A 573 33.34 17.09 11.71
C ALA A 573 33.66 15.94 10.74
N ALA A 574 32.64 15.20 10.29
CA ALA A 574 32.78 14.14 9.30
C ALA A 574 32.80 14.66 7.85
N MET A 575 32.32 15.89 7.60
CA MET A 575 32.43 16.54 6.29
C MET A 575 33.90 16.90 6.01
N ALA A 576 34.53 16.22 5.05
CA ALA A 576 35.91 16.44 4.68
C ALA A 576 36.10 17.73 3.86
N ARG A 577 37.33 18.23 3.78
CA ARG A 577 37.68 19.34 2.86
C ARG A 577 37.35 18.94 1.41
N PRO A 578 36.88 19.87 0.56
CA PRO A 578 36.91 21.33 0.72
C PRO A 578 35.74 21.94 1.52
N TYR A 579 34.85 21.13 2.10
CA TYR A 579 33.65 21.66 2.75
C TYR A 579 33.97 22.46 4.02
N ALA A 580 33.36 23.63 4.14
CA ALA A 580 33.45 24.50 5.30
C ALA A 580 32.04 24.78 5.82
N GLY A 581 31.82 24.61 7.12
CA GLY A 581 30.47 24.76 7.65
C GLY A 581 30.36 25.44 9.00
N THR A 582 29.11 25.73 9.33
CA THR A 582 28.67 26.40 10.55
C THR A 582 27.57 25.56 11.19
N VAL A 583 27.60 25.44 12.52
CA VAL A 583 26.49 24.92 13.30
C VAL A 583 25.69 26.09 13.86
N LEU A 584 24.37 26.05 13.72
CA LEU A 584 23.43 26.95 14.38
C LEU A 584 22.54 26.15 15.32
N THR A 585 22.53 26.50 16.59
CA THR A 585 21.66 25.87 17.59
C THR A 585 20.48 26.81 17.86
N ALA A 586 19.27 26.32 17.65
CA ALA A 586 18.05 27.07 17.94
C ALA A 586 17.96 27.33 19.45
N PRO A 587 17.45 28.49 19.89
CA PRO A 587 17.05 28.60 21.28
C PRO A 587 15.89 27.63 21.57
N PRO A 588 15.69 27.19 22.84
CA PRO A 588 14.61 26.26 23.18
C PRO A 588 13.19 26.75 22.87
N ASP A 589 13.00 28.04 22.59
CA ASP A 589 11.72 28.62 22.16
C ASP A 589 11.65 28.89 20.64
N GLY A 590 12.67 28.46 19.88
CA GLY A 590 12.78 28.63 18.43
C GLY A 590 12.99 30.07 17.94
N GLY A 591 12.95 31.07 18.84
CA GLY A 591 12.90 32.50 18.50
C GLY A 591 14.03 32.98 17.58
N GLY A 592 13.67 33.63 16.46
CA GLY A 592 14.61 34.25 15.52
C GLY A 592 15.41 33.27 14.64
N MET A 593 15.24 31.96 14.83
CA MET A 593 15.98 30.96 14.05
C MET A 593 15.51 30.92 12.59
N THR A 594 14.21 31.09 12.32
CA THR A 594 13.66 31.13 10.95
C THR A 594 14.35 32.19 10.09
N ASP A 595 14.48 33.41 10.60
CA ASP A 595 15.14 34.53 9.90
C ASP A 595 16.63 34.24 9.70
N THR A 596 17.30 33.70 10.72
CA THR A 596 18.72 33.32 10.63
C THR A 596 18.95 32.25 9.55
N VAL A 597 18.09 31.22 9.49
CA VAL A 597 18.15 30.18 8.46
C VAL A 597 17.91 30.78 7.07
N ARG A 598 16.90 31.65 6.93
CA ARG A 598 16.61 32.36 5.67
C ARG A 598 17.82 33.17 5.19
N ASP A 599 18.45 33.94 6.09
CA ASP A 599 19.61 34.77 5.77
C ASP A 599 20.80 33.91 5.33
N ARG A 600 21.08 32.80 6.02
CA ARG A 600 22.15 31.87 5.61
C ARG A 600 21.87 31.20 4.26
N LEU A 601 20.62 30.82 4.00
CA LEU A 601 20.23 30.31 2.68
C LEU A 601 20.44 31.37 1.60
N HIS A 602 20.06 32.62 1.87
CA HIS A 602 20.28 33.75 0.96
C HIS A 602 21.78 34.03 0.72
N GLU A 603 22.68 33.78 1.68
CA GLU A 603 24.13 33.84 1.49
C GLU A 603 24.67 32.73 0.55
N GLY A 604 23.91 31.64 0.42
CA GLY A 604 24.20 30.48 -0.41
C GLY A 604 24.93 29.38 0.35
N VAL A 605 24.34 28.19 0.36
CA VAL A 605 24.84 26.96 0.99
C VAL A 605 24.65 25.78 0.05
N GLY A 606 25.61 24.85 0.05
CA GLY A 606 25.58 23.65 -0.80
C GLY A 606 24.92 22.47 -0.10
N VAL A 607 25.13 22.34 1.22
CA VAL A 607 24.48 21.33 2.06
C VAL A 607 23.84 22.01 3.25
N LEU A 608 22.57 21.71 3.49
CA LEU A 608 21.82 22.09 4.69
C LEU A 608 21.42 20.81 5.42
N ALA A 609 21.81 20.66 6.69
CA ALA A 609 21.43 19.50 7.49
C ALA A 609 20.71 19.97 8.76
N TYR A 610 19.51 19.46 9.01
CA TYR A 610 18.75 19.76 10.23
C TYR A 610 18.71 18.55 11.16
N PHE A 611 18.98 18.75 12.45
CA PHE A 611 18.97 17.74 13.51
C PHE A 611 17.99 18.16 14.61
N GLY A 612 16.90 17.42 14.80
CA GLY A 612 15.93 17.81 15.81
C GLY A 612 14.58 17.12 15.73
N HIS A 613 13.62 17.62 16.50
CA HIS A 613 12.22 17.25 16.36
C HIS A 613 11.65 17.76 15.04
N GLY A 614 10.59 17.10 14.56
CA GLY A 614 9.95 17.49 13.32
C GLY A 614 8.58 16.86 13.19
N SER A 615 7.75 17.49 12.35
CA SER A 615 6.48 16.97 11.91
C SER A 615 6.44 16.97 10.38
N VAL A 616 5.29 16.63 9.79
CA VAL A 616 5.11 16.68 8.33
C VAL A 616 5.53 18.03 7.75
N ASN A 617 5.19 19.15 8.42
CA ASN A 617 5.27 20.49 7.83
C ASN A 617 6.22 21.46 8.56
N GLN A 618 6.99 21.01 9.56
CA GLN A 618 7.91 21.89 10.30
C GLN A 618 9.11 21.17 10.94
N TRP A 619 10.16 21.95 11.17
CA TRP A 619 11.27 21.68 12.09
C TRP A 619 10.96 22.21 13.50
N GLY A 620 11.33 21.42 14.51
CA GLY A 620 11.19 21.72 15.93
C GLY A 620 9.73 21.64 16.40
N LYS A 621 9.52 21.46 17.71
CA LYS A 621 8.19 21.65 18.29
C LYS A 621 7.80 23.13 18.27
N ASP A 622 8.79 24.01 18.42
CA ASP A 622 8.64 25.47 18.53
C ASP A 622 8.67 26.20 17.17
N ARG A 623 8.36 25.50 16.07
CA ARG A 623 8.24 26.08 14.71
C ARG A 623 9.52 26.80 14.23
N ILE A 624 10.66 26.12 14.29
CA ILE A 624 11.97 26.66 13.86
C ILE A 624 11.95 27.08 12.37
N PHE A 625 11.36 26.24 11.51
CA PHE A 625 11.17 26.51 10.09
C PHE A 625 10.01 25.66 9.57
N THR A 626 9.12 26.25 8.79
CA THR A 626 7.85 25.63 8.41
C THR A 626 7.56 25.77 6.91
N VAL A 627 6.58 25.03 6.41
CA VAL A 627 6.09 25.19 5.02
C VAL A 627 5.63 26.61 4.70
N ASP A 628 5.13 27.35 5.70
CA ASP A 628 4.67 28.74 5.53
C ASP A 628 5.84 29.72 5.31
N ASP A 629 7.05 29.34 5.71
CA ASP A 629 8.26 30.14 5.55
C ASP A 629 8.92 29.96 4.18
N VAL A 630 8.65 28.84 3.51
CA VAL A 630 9.29 28.48 2.23
C VAL A 630 9.07 29.54 1.13
N PRO A 631 7.88 30.13 0.93
CA PRO A 631 7.68 31.17 -0.09
C PRO A 631 8.46 32.47 0.15
N SER A 632 9.09 32.63 1.31
CA SER A 632 9.95 33.78 1.64
C SER A 632 11.43 33.55 1.32
N LEU A 633 11.79 32.35 0.84
CA LEU A 633 13.14 32.03 0.45
C LEU A 633 13.51 32.75 -0.85
N ALA A 634 14.75 33.25 -0.91
CA ALA A 634 15.29 33.96 -2.07
C ALA A 634 16.73 33.51 -2.33
N ASN A 635 16.95 32.20 -2.30
CA ASN A 635 18.27 31.59 -2.45
C ASN A 635 18.54 31.01 -3.84
N ALA A 636 17.61 31.07 -4.79
CA ALA A 636 17.90 30.66 -6.17
C ALA A 636 18.96 31.59 -6.83
N PRO A 637 19.88 31.06 -7.65
CA PRO A 637 20.09 29.63 -7.99
C PRO A 637 21.02 28.87 -7.02
N ARG A 638 21.36 29.46 -5.86
CA ARG A 638 22.23 28.88 -4.81
C ARG A 638 21.44 27.94 -3.90
N LEU A 639 21.04 26.80 -4.47
CA LEU A 639 20.13 25.84 -3.85
C LEU A 639 20.89 24.71 -3.14
N PRO A 640 20.67 24.47 -1.84
CA PRO A 640 21.29 23.36 -1.14
C PRO A 640 20.67 22.00 -1.49
N ILE A 641 21.47 20.96 -1.25
CA ILE A 641 20.97 19.63 -0.89
C ILE A 641 20.56 19.68 0.59
N VAL A 642 19.30 19.35 0.88
CA VAL A 642 18.75 19.38 2.24
C VAL A 642 18.75 17.99 2.85
N LEU A 643 19.23 17.83 4.07
CA LEU A 643 19.24 16.59 4.84
C LEU A 643 18.41 16.79 6.11
N ASN A 644 17.22 16.22 6.15
CA ASN A 644 16.32 16.35 7.29
C ASN A 644 16.49 15.16 8.25
N LEU A 645 17.41 15.27 9.21
CA LEU A 645 17.67 14.25 10.24
C LEU A 645 16.68 14.46 11.40
N THR A 646 15.42 14.10 11.12
CA THR A 646 14.25 14.38 11.97
C THR A 646 13.12 13.36 11.75
N CYS A 647 11.86 13.71 11.97
CA CYS A 647 10.68 12.88 11.71
C CYS A 647 9.78 13.51 10.62
N LEU A 648 9.14 12.67 9.80
CA LEU A 648 7.98 12.98 8.91
C LEU A 648 8.10 14.11 7.87
N THR A 649 9.15 14.92 7.86
CA THR A 649 9.30 16.06 6.91
C THR A 649 9.38 15.65 5.44
N GLY A 650 9.52 14.35 5.17
CA GLY A 650 9.47 13.74 3.84
C GLY A 650 8.23 12.88 3.59
N LEU A 651 7.17 12.95 4.41
CA LEU A 651 5.92 12.19 4.23
C LEU A 651 5.11 12.72 3.02
N PHE A 652 5.66 12.53 1.82
CA PHE A 652 5.04 12.92 0.54
C PHE A 652 3.71 12.19 0.28
N THR A 653 3.45 11.08 0.99
CA THR A 653 2.20 10.33 0.87
C THR A 653 1.03 10.94 1.63
N HIS A 654 1.21 12.05 2.36
CA HIS A 654 0.12 12.65 3.12
C HIS A 654 -0.90 13.32 2.17
N PRO A 655 -2.19 12.95 2.19
CA PRO A 655 -3.16 13.33 1.17
C PRO A 655 -3.51 14.83 1.20
N THR A 656 -3.41 15.48 2.36
CA THR A 656 -3.95 16.83 2.58
C THR A 656 -2.96 17.82 3.19
N LEU A 657 -1.73 17.39 3.48
CA LEU A 657 -0.68 18.23 4.06
C LEU A 657 0.53 18.09 3.17
N ASP A 658 1.13 19.21 2.80
CA ASP A 658 2.39 19.19 2.07
C ASP A 658 3.53 18.95 3.08
N ALA A 659 4.42 18.02 2.75
CA ALA A 659 5.60 17.79 3.55
C ALA A 659 6.61 18.94 3.35
N LEU A 660 7.36 19.29 4.41
CA LEU A 660 8.33 20.39 4.35
C LEU A 660 9.36 20.19 3.22
N ALA A 661 9.84 18.96 3.04
CA ALA A 661 10.78 18.65 1.98
C ALA A 661 10.18 18.86 0.57
N GLU A 662 8.90 18.57 0.36
CA GLU A 662 8.22 18.82 -0.93
C GLU A 662 8.07 20.31 -1.19
N ALA A 663 7.61 21.07 -0.20
CA ALA A 663 7.44 22.52 -0.32
C ALA A 663 8.74 23.19 -0.78
N MET A 664 9.89 22.80 -0.21
CA MET A 664 11.21 23.32 -0.60
C MET A 664 11.62 22.99 -2.04
N LEU A 665 11.07 21.94 -2.67
CA LEU A 665 11.35 21.63 -4.07
C LEU A 665 10.58 22.55 -5.03
N TRP A 666 9.39 23.00 -4.65
CA TRP A 666 8.46 23.69 -5.56
C TRP A 666 8.58 25.21 -5.61
N ASP A 667 9.23 25.82 -4.62
CA ASP A 667 9.41 27.27 -4.60
C ASP A 667 10.35 27.76 -5.72
N GLU A 668 9.90 28.63 -6.62
CA GLU A 668 10.70 29.01 -7.80
C GLU A 668 11.89 29.92 -7.45
N ASP A 669 11.77 30.73 -6.40
CA ASP A 669 12.74 31.75 -6.00
C ASP A 669 13.78 31.24 -4.97
N GLY A 670 13.60 30.04 -4.44
CA GLY A 670 14.44 29.47 -3.40
C GLY A 670 14.17 27.99 -3.10
N GLY A 671 14.43 27.59 -1.85
CA GLY A 671 14.26 26.22 -1.40
C GLY A 671 15.48 25.34 -1.68
N ALA A 672 15.26 24.13 -2.18
CA ALA A 672 16.25 23.07 -2.33
C ALA A 672 16.38 22.55 -3.77
N VAL A 673 17.54 21.98 -4.12
CA VAL A 673 17.73 21.23 -5.38
C VAL A 673 17.41 19.74 -5.22
N ALA A 674 17.57 19.23 -4.00
CA ALA A 674 17.22 17.88 -3.59
C ALA A 674 17.06 17.83 -2.07
N ALA A 675 16.28 16.87 -1.58
CA ALA A 675 16.12 16.63 -0.15
C ALA A 675 16.24 15.13 0.17
N LEU A 676 16.93 14.79 1.25
CA LEU A 676 16.83 13.48 1.89
C LEU A 676 16.00 13.64 3.16
N ALA A 677 14.82 13.03 3.20
CA ALA A 677 13.87 13.26 4.28
C ALA A 677 13.11 11.97 4.68
N PRO A 678 12.78 11.82 5.98
CA PRO A 678 12.08 10.66 6.50
C PRO A 678 10.58 10.72 6.25
N THR A 679 10.01 9.59 5.85
CA THR A 679 8.56 9.37 5.76
C THR A 679 7.95 8.88 7.09
N SER A 680 8.74 8.55 8.11
CA SER A 680 8.24 8.02 9.39
C SER A 680 8.79 8.74 10.62
N LEU A 681 8.27 8.35 11.79
CA LEU A 681 8.88 8.58 13.08
C LEU A 681 10.13 7.69 13.23
N THR A 682 11.24 8.30 13.64
CA THR A 682 12.52 7.61 13.90
C THR A 682 13.20 8.23 15.11
N LEU A 683 14.16 7.52 15.71
CA LEU A 683 14.93 8.04 16.85
C LEU A 683 16.24 8.66 16.38
N ALA A 684 16.62 9.78 16.99
CA ALA A 684 17.88 10.47 16.68
C ALA A 684 19.09 9.52 16.74
N GLY A 685 19.13 8.64 17.75
CA GLY A 685 20.19 7.64 17.90
C GLY A 685 20.32 6.68 16.72
N ASP A 686 19.21 6.26 16.12
CA ASP A 686 19.19 5.35 14.98
C ASP A 686 19.62 6.06 13.68
N GLN A 687 19.38 7.37 13.58
CA GLN A 687 19.74 8.19 12.41
C GLN A 687 21.24 8.46 12.30
N ARG A 688 22.00 8.37 13.40
CA ARG A 688 23.44 8.72 13.45
C ARG A 688 24.29 7.99 12.42
N ALA A 689 24.03 6.71 12.19
CA ALA A 689 24.77 5.91 11.21
C ALA A 689 24.56 6.45 9.80
N LEU A 690 23.32 6.79 9.45
CA LEU A 690 22.98 7.41 8.17
C LEU A 690 23.62 8.80 8.05
N ALA A 691 23.50 9.64 9.08
CA ALA A 691 24.08 10.99 9.10
C ALA A 691 25.60 10.96 8.82
N HIS A 692 26.31 10.07 9.51
CA HIS A 692 27.74 9.92 9.35
C HIS A 692 28.14 9.40 7.96
N ALA A 693 27.43 8.39 7.45
CA ALA A 693 27.71 7.83 6.15
C ALA A 693 27.42 8.83 5.01
N LEU A 694 26.36 9.64 5.15
CA LEU A 694 26.07 10.74 4.23
C LEU A 694 27.17 11.79 4.24
N ALA A 695 27.63 12.23 5.42
CA ALA A 695 28.70 13.22 5.51
C ALA A 695 29.98 12.75 4.78
N GLN A 696 30.33 11.48 4.94
CA GLN A 696 31.47 10.88 4.24
C GLN A 696 31.21 10.79 2.73
N GLY A 697 30.09 10.20 2.30
CA GLY A 697 29.78 9.98 0.90
C GLY A 697 29.64 11.27 0.08
N LEU A 698 29.22 12.38 0.71
CA LEU A 698 29.13 13.68 0.05
C LEU A 698 30.50 14.37 -0.14
N THR A 699 31.54 13.95 0.61
CA THR A 699 32.80 14.71 0.70
C THR A 699 34.07 13.91 0.41
N ASP A 700 34.00 12.58 0.31
CA ASP A 700 35.16 11.72 0.13
C ASP A 700 35.69 11.63 -1.31
N GLY A 701 34.99 12.25 -2.27
CA GLY A 701 35.35 12.27 -3.69
C GLY A 701 35.18 10.92 -4.42
N ARG A 702 34.62 9.89 -3.76
CA ARG A 702 34.31 8.59 -4.41
C ARG A 702 33.10 8.67 -5.34
N HIS A 703 32.22 9.64 -5.10
CA HIS A 703 30.93 9.76 -5.76
C HIS A 703 30.86 11.05 -6.58
N ALA A 704 30.63 10.92 -7.88
CA ALA A 704 30.35 12.08 -8.74
C ALA A 704 28.89 12.53 -8.66
N ARG A 705 27.99 11.69 -8.15
CA ARG A 705 26.55 11.93 -8.15
C ARG A 705 25.91 11.60 -6.81
N LEU A 706 24.91 12.40 -6.43
CA LEU A 706 24.23 12.33 -5.14
C LEU A 706 23.66 10.94 -4.85
N GLY A 707 23.01 10.31 -5.84
CA GLY A 707 22.37 9.02 -5.66
C GLY A 707 23.35 7.89 -5.31
N ASP A 708 24.61 7.96 -5.76
CA ASP A 708 25.62 6.98 -5.37
C ASP A 708 26.02 7.15 -3.90
N ALA A 709 26.17 8.40 -3.43
CA ALA A 709 26.47 8.69 -2.03
C ALA A 709 25.32 8.27 -1.10
N VAL A 710 24.07 8.53 -1.51
CA VAL A 710 22.87 8.10 -0.77
C VAL A 710 22.77 6.56 -0.74
N LEU A 711 23.01 5.90 -1.87
CA LEU A 711 22.99 4.44 -1.96
C LEU A 711 24.02 3.80 -1.02
N ASP A 712 25.26 4.27 -1.04
CA ASP A 712 26.30 3.80 -0.12
C ASP A 712 25.94 4.10 1.34
N ALA A 713 25.35 5.26 1.63
CA ALA A 713 24.91 5.62 2.97
C ALA A 713 23.80 4.70 3.48
N TRP A 714 22.79 4.36 2.68
CA TRP A 714 21.76 3.37 3.04
C TRP A 714 22.37 2.00 3.35
N ARG A 715 23.35 1.56 2.57
CA ARG A 715 24.05 0.28 2.77
C ARG A 715 24.89 0.25 4.05
N ALA A 716 25.31 1.40 4.55
CA ALA A 716 26.08 1.53 5.78
C ALA A 716 25.21 1.52 7.05
N VAL A 717 23.89 1.72 6.94
CA VAL A 717 22.99 1.71 8.09
C VAL A 717 22.87 0.28 8.66
N PRO A 718 23.13 0.06 9.96
CA PRO A 718 22.90 -1.24 10.59
C PRO A 718 21.40 -1.60 10.57
N THR A 719 21.07 -2.76 10.02
CA THR A 719 19.68 -3.23 9.83
C THR A 719 19.32 -4.43 10.72
N ASP A 720 20.19 -4.78 11.66
CA ASP A 720 19.94 -5.78 12.70
C ASP A 720 18.88 -5.29 13.70
N ALA A 721 19.01 -4.03 14.13
CA ALA A 721 18.03 -3.34 14.97
C ALA A 721 16.83 -2.83 14.15
N PRO A 722 15.59 -2.94 14.68
CA PRO A 722 14.40 -2.41 14.00
C PRO A 722 14.49 -0.91 13.65
N GLY A 723 15.01 -0.07 14.55
CA GLY A 723 15.12 1.37 14.29
C GLY A 723 16.07 1.72 13.13
N GLY A 724 17.20 1.03 13.02
CA GLY A 724 18.10 1.18 11.87
C GLY A 724 17.48 0.69 10.55
N ARG A 725 16.65 -0.37 10.58
CA ARG A 725 15.84 -0.75 9.40
C ARG A 725 14.87 0.34 9.01
N ASP A 726 14.14 0.91 9.97
CA ASP A 726 13.19 1.98 9.71
C ASP A 726 13.90 3.20 9.09
N VAL A 727 15.06 3.61 9.62
CA VAL A 727 15.88 4.69 9.05
C VAL A 727 16.26 4.40 7.60
N MET A 728 16.80 3.21 7.32
CA MET A 728 17.19 2.83 5.95
C MET A 728 15.99 2.85 5.00
N GLN A 729 14.82 2.38 5.43
CA GLN A 729 13.66 2.27 4.55
C GLN A 729 12.87 3.57 4.37
N THR A 730 13.02 4.55 5.27
CA THR A 730 12.14 5.73 5.30
C THR A 730 12.82 7.04 4.97
N PHE A 731 14.15 7.13 5.00
CA PHE A 731 14.88 8.31 4.53
C PHE A 731 15.02 8.27 3.01
N LEU A 732 14.17 9.00 2.30
CA LEU A 732 14.06 8.94 0.84
C LEU A 732 14.69 10.16 0.18
N LEU A 733 15.30 9.95 -0.99
CA LEU A 733 15.80 11.02 -1.83
C LEU A 733 14.65 11.59 -2.67
N LEU A 734 14.28 12.83 -2.39
CA LEU A 734 13.40 13.64 -3.23
C LEU A 734 14.27 14.52 -4.14
N GLY A 735 14.29 14.21 -5.43
CA GLY A 735 15.16 14.83 -6.43
C GLY A 735 15.69 13.82 -7.45
N ASP A 736 16.61 14.27 -8.31
CA ASP A 736 17.30 13.41 -9.28
C ASP A 736 18.51 12.70 -8.64
N PRO A 737 18.54 11.36 -8.54
CA PRO A 737 19.71 10.63 -8.06
C PRO A 737 20.96 10.83 -8.93
N ALA A 738 20.81 11.28 -10.18
CA ALA A 738 21.95 11.58 -11.03
C ALA A 738 22.53 13.01 -10.83
N LEU A 739 22.02 13.78 -9.86
CA LEU A 739 22.52 15.13 -9.54
C LEU A 739 24.03 15.12 -9.32
N GLN A 740 24.78 15.97 -10.04
CA GLN A 740 26.23 16.07 -9.91
C GLN A 740 26.64 16.79 -8.62
N LEU A 741 27.51 16.14 -7.85
CA LEU A 741 28.15 16.73 -6.69
C LEU A 741 29.28 17.69 -7.12
N PRO A 742 29.65 18.69 -6.28
CA PRO A 742 30.74 19.64 -6.55
C PRO A 742 32.12 18.99 -6.64
#